data_AF-A0A0F9N8N3-F1
#
_entry.id   AF-A0A0F9N8N3-F1
#
_cell.length_a   1.000
_cell.length_b   1.000
_cell.length_c   1.000
_cell.angle_alpha   90.00
_cell.angle_beta   90.00
_cell.angle_gamma   90.00
#
_symmetry.space_group_name_H-M   'P 1'
#
loop_
_entity.id
_entity.type
_entity.pdbx_description
1 polymer ?
#
loop_
_entity_poly.entity_id
_entity_poly.type
_entity_poly.pdbx_seq_one_letter_code
_entity_poly.pdbx_strand_id
1 'polypeptide(L)'
;MPPETQGIVVIDGHICESSWIANKVTVGRYGADFNVIQDAIDYCDALGGEWVIQIYPRGEAGAAVYDEGDITPSGGAIITLKGMGEGRVRIAPTVAPATAVIVSGFNLTLENITVTAPDATMPALAVIGGTFAAFHCDFNGVGAGDSIDATDGTLTLIHCGVSSDIELRTNAVTINAWDTDIYGGINTAGAVAHAIELFNCDLGNSAMAFAATGACTYHFEDCNHMGAVTDASLLGDGHICRCHMDAGLTKTGTTPWLIDSSELLTVSNNNATGAVTIYGGILVTITRAIGPVVWWQDGNTLKVLPSGTVTDTVIQWAVNAAAAGDTVMVHPGAYSEAVTLGAGKNVVGIDKDNCILTGTDITLFAMAAGSRVANVTLVVIATGGNAIGIDCNDAAFTLEDVYITLTRSGGNAYGIYENTGATARVINLRNVRIVPTDAVGTNEAGIYILQAGKTLNIENSWIRGGDYSIRCTAASTFYVDHTYMDVVVVPPGGGTTISCLAATMWFRSCTIEKNITAGNLGTIRLYNCSYRQINRTGTGNIVDESPDLKDAPWHVQRWSWMATLAQSQVSVRGTPLDAGTGQILLQVVDDVADVEAVESGTEAAGALSNKLTPARTPRFITQIVVDSFDPHVTMFFGLRETLGDAVPAATEDHAGFIWDGANFKSSSDDGIGIQENNLAEPSTDTLHQLEVIVFGGVTTVGWVEFWVDGVLVQTHATRIPVTDLDWQHLLPTAGGGTGDAIDVTVRGGGVQQCPA
;
A
#
# COMPACT_ATOMS: atom_id res chain seq x y z
N MET A 1 8.02 -50.69 -42.50
CA MET A 1 7.78 -49.27 -42.17
C MET A 1 6.40 -49.19 -41.57
N PRO A 2 6.19 -48.48 -40.44
CA PRO A 2 4.85 -48.37 -39.86
C PRO A 2 3.98 -47.50 -40.79
N PRO A 3 2.64 -47.67 -40.77
CA PRO A 3 1.74 -46.80 -41.51
C PRO A 3 1.70 -45.44 -40.81
N GLU A 4 2.09 -44.39 -41.52
CA GLU A 4 1.89 -43.00 -41.09
C GLU A 4 0.38 -42.72 -41.04
N THR A 5 -0.14 -42.46 -39.85
CA THR A 5 -1.40 -41.75 -39.64
C THR A 5 -1.27 -40.33 -40.20
N GLN A 6 -1.93 -40.04 -41.32
CA GLN A 6 -2.00 -38.69 -41.89
C GLN A 6 -3.30 -38.04 -41.44
N GLY A 7 -3.19 -37.00 -40.60
CA GLY A 7 -4.29 -36.14 -40.18
C GLY A 7 -4.53 -35.01 -41.18
N ILE A 8 -5.77 -34.50 -41.20
CA ILE A 8 -6.19 -33.31 -41.94
C ILE A 8 -5.29 -32.13 -41.53
N VAL A 9 -4.64 -31.49 -42.52
CA VAL A 9 -3.89 -30.26 -42.31
C VAL A 9 -4.75 -29.10 -42.79
N VAL A 10 -5.22 -28.28 -41.84
CA VAL A 10 -5.82 -26.96 -42.13
C VAL A 10 -4.67 -25.96 -42.17
N ILE A 11 -4.47 -25.27 -43.29
CA ILE A 11 -3.56 -24.12 -43.41
C ILE A 11 -4.41 -22.94 -43.89
N ASP A 12 -4.44 -21.86 -43.12
CA ASP A 12 -5.02 -20.55 -43.47
C ASP A 12 -6.49 -20.56 -43.96
N GLY A 13 -7.39 -21.27 -43.26
CA GLY A 13 -8.85 -21.16 -43.49
C GLY A 13 -9.36 -21.66 -44.85
N HIS A 14 -8.48 -22.19 -45.70
CA HIS A 14 -8.85 -22.83 -46.94
C HIS A 14 -8.61 -24.33 -46.85
N ILE A 15 -9.71 -25.10 -46.76
CA ILE A 15 -9.68 -26.52 -47.08
C ILE A 15 -9.35 -26.60 -48.57
N CYS A 16 -8.08 -26.85 -48.90
CA CYS A 16 -7.72 -27.28 -50.24
C CYS A 16 -8.49 -28.58 -50.51
N GLU A 17 -9.35 -28.59 -51.53
CA GLU A 17 -9.98 -29.81 -52.05
C GLU A 17 -8.88 -30.77 -52.51
N SER A 18 -8.32 -31.50 -51.55
CA SER A 18 -7.61 -32.72 -51.87
C SER A 18 -8.67 -33.67 -52.37
N SER A 19 -8.55 -34.07 -53.64
CA SER A 19 -9.39 -35.06 -54.27
C SER A 19 -9.14 -36.41 -53.59
N TRP A 20 -9.64 -36.59 -52.37
CA TRP A 20 -9.76 -37.88 -51.75
C TRP A 20 -10.75 -38.69 -52.58
N ILE A 21 -10.38 -39.94 -52.84
CA ILE A 21 -11.19 -40.91 -53.58
C ILE A 21 -12.28 -41.40 -52.62
N ALA A 22 -13.11 -40.49 -52.12
CA ALA A 22 -14.35 -40.89 -51.47
C ALA A 22 -15.27 -41.43 -52.57
N ASN A 23 -15.92 -42.56 -52.29
CA ASN A 23 -16.91 -43.08 -53.21
C ASN A 23 -18.10 -42.10 -53.26
N LYS A 24 -18.71 -41.94 -54.44
CA LYS A 24 -19.75 -40.94 -54.65
C LYS A 24 -21.04 -41.60 -55.11
N VAL A 25 -22.16 -41.15 -54.56
CA VAL A 25 -23.50 -41.42 -55.06
C VAL A 25 -24.30 -40.12 -55.08
N THR A 26 -25.33 -40.08 -55.91
CA THR A 26 -26.14 -38.89 -56.13
C THR A 26 -27.59 -39.14 -55.71
N VAL A 27 -28.19 -38.14 -55.06
CA VAL A 27 -29.62 -38.12 -54.71
C VAL A 27 -30.27 -36.95 -55.44
N GLY A 28 -31.36 -37.18 -56.17
CA GLY A 28 -32.00 -36.11 -56.94
C GLY A 28 -33.11 -36.62 -57.87
N ARG A 29 -33.63 -35.73 -58.73
CA ARG A 29 -34.53 -36.12 -59.83
C ARG A 29 -33.73 -36.42 -61.10
N TYR A 30 -34.26 -37.34 -61.93
CA TYR A 30 -33.80 -37.65 -63.29
C TYR A 30 -32.28 -37.82 -63.45
N GLY A 31 -31.80 -39.06 -63.34
CA GLY A 31 -30.41 -39.42 -63.60
C GLY A 31 -29.51 -39.49 -62.36
N ALA A 32 -30.06 -39.25 -61.17
CA ALA A 32 -29.41 -39.54 -59.89
C ALA A 32 -29.47 -41.05 -59.57
N ASP A 33 -28.52 -41.54 -58.77
CA ASP A 33 -28.45 -42.95 -58.35
C ASP A 33 -29.63 -43.33 -57.45
N PHE A 34 -30.05 -42.40 -56.60
CA PHE A 34 -31.16 -42.57 -55.65
C PHE A 34 -32.13 -41.39 -55.74
N ASN A 35 -33.39 -41.67 -55.40
CA ASN A 35 -34.37 -40.61 -55.23
C ASN A 35 -34.48 -40.19 -53.76
N VAL A 36 -34.29 -41.09 -52.79
CA VAL A 36 -34.45 -40.86 -51.34
C VAL A 36 -33.07 -40.79 -50.68
N ILE A 37 -32.86 -39.88 -49.72
CA ILE A 37 -31.58 -39.72 -49.01
C ILE A 37 -31.28 -40.98 -48.18
N GLN A 38 -32.27 -41.49 -47.43
CA GLN A 38 -32.09 -42.70 -46.60
C GLN A 38 -31.71 -43.93 -47.44
N ASP A 39 -32.31 -44.14 -48.61
CA ASP A 39 -31.93 -45.27 -49.49
C ASP A 39 -30.45 -45.21 -49.91
N ALA A 40 -29.92 -43.99 -50.13
CA ALA A 40 -28.51 -43.80 -50.47
C ALA A 40 -27.60 -44.07 -49.27
N ILE A 41 -28.02 -43.66 -48.06
CA ILE A 41 -27.32 -43.96 -46.80
C ILE A 41 -27.27 -45.47 -46.59
N ASP A 42 -28.40 -46.17 -46.66
CA ASP A 42 -28.50 -47.63 -46.47
C ASP A 42 -27.57 -48.38 -47.44
N TYR A 43 -27.49 -47.91 -48.69
CA TYR A 43 -26.58 -48.47 -49.69
C TYR A 43 -25.10 -48.25 -49.30
N CYS A 44 -24.72 -47.04 -48.90
CA CYS A 44 -23.34 -46.72 -48.50
C CYS A 44 -22.95 -47.51 -47.25
N ASP A 45 -23.85 -47.60 -46.28
CA ASP A 45 -23.69 -48.37 -45.03
C ASP A 45 -23.48 -49.86 -45.29
N ALA A 46 -24.24 -50.44 -46.22
CA ALA A 46 -24.09 -51.86 -46.59
C ALA A 46 -22.72 -52.17 -47.21
N LEU A 47 -22.09 -51.18 -47.85
CA LEU A 47 -20.76 -51.32 -48.46
C LEU A 47 -19.61 -50.94 -47.51
N GLY A 48 -19.88 -50.11 -46.50
CA GLY A 48 -18.87 -49.54 -45.62
C GLY A 48 -17.91 -48.59 -46.35
N GLY A 49 -16.97 -48.00 -45.60
CA GLY A 49 -15.99 -47.03 -46.13
C GLY A 49 -16.45 -45.58 -46.05
N GLU A 50 -15.80 -44.69 -46.80
CA GLU A 50 -16.07 -43.24 -46.81
C GLU A 50 -16.81 -42.84 -48.09
N TRP A 51 -17.96 -42.16 -47.91
CA TRP A 51 -18.88 -41.84 -48.98
C TRP A 51 -19.31 -40.37 -48.96
N VAL A 52 -19.44 -39.78 -50.15
CA VAL A 52 -20.06 -38.47 -50.36
C VAL A 52 -21.35 -38.67 -51.15
N ILE A 53 -22.48 -38.33 -50.52
CA ILE A 53 -23.81 -38.33 -51.12
C ILE A 53 -24.13 -36.90 -51.57
N GLN A 54 -24.09 -36.67 -52.89
CA GLN A 54 -24.40 -35.37 -53.48
C GLN A 54 -25.90 -35.22 -53.68
N ILE A 55 -26.52 -34.30 -52.95
CA ILE A 55 -27.96 -34.08 -52.94
C ILE A 55 -28.29 -32.91 -53.87
N TYR A 56 -28.96 -33.18 -54.99
CA TYR A 56 -29.34 -32.17 -55.97
C TYR A 56 -30.73 -31.58 -55.71
N PRO A 57 -30.98 -30.29 -55.96
CA PRO A 57 -32.29 -29.70 -55.84
C PRO A 57 -33.29 -30.30 -56.83
N ARG A 58 -34.50 -30.67 -56.37
CA ARG A 58 -35.58 -31.26 -57.17
C ARG A 58 -36.42 -30.25 -58.01
N GLY A 59 -35.81 -29.23 -58.67
CA GLY A 59 -36.44 -28.28 -59.65
C GLY A 59 -37.67 -27.47 -59.18
N GLU A 60 -38.28 -26.51 -59.89
CA GLU A 60 -37.76 -25.31 -60.58
C GLU A 60 -37.94 -24.10 -59.63
N ALA A 61 -36.97 -23.18 -59.59
CA ALA A 61 -37.00 -21.84 -58.96
C ALA A 61 -37.35 -21.70 -57.45
N GLY A 62 -37.66 -22.77 -56.71
CA GLY A 62 -37.84 -22.76 -55.25
C GLY A 62 -36.96 -23.80 -54.55
N ALA A 63 -36.63 -23.58 -53.28
CA ALA A 63 -35.84 -24.52 -52.47
C ALA A 63 -36.40 -25.95 -52.57
N ALA A 64 -35.54 -26.91 -52.88
CA ALA A 64 -35.94 -28.29 -53.00
C ALA A 64 -36.09 -28.90 -51.61
N VAL A 65 -37.34 -29.18 -51.23
CA VAL A 65 -37.66 -29.83 -49.96
C VAL A 65 -37.66 -31.34 -50.15
N TYR A 66 -36.75 -32.01 -49.44
CA TYR A 66 -36.78 -33.43 -49.16
C TYR A 66 -37.65 -33.63 -47.92
N ASP A 67 -38.87 -34.13 -48.14
CA ASP A 67 -39.82 -34.52 -47.09
C ASP A 67 -39.45 -35.91 -46.59
N GLU A 68 -38.32 -35.99 -45.90
CA GLU A 68 -37.75 -37.20 -45.33
C GLU A 68 -37.46 -36.92 -43.85
N GLY A 69 -37.78 -37.89 -43.00
CA GLY A 69 -37.49 -37.88 -41.57
C GLY A 69 -36.70 -39.12 -41.18
N ASP A 70 -36.09 -39.07 -40.01
CA ASP A 70 -35.25 -40.11 -39.41
C ASP A 70 -34.05 -40.50 -40.29
N ILE A 71 -33.42 -39.52 -40.95
CA ILE A 71 -32.19 -39.73 -41.72
C ILE A 71 -31.10 -40.20 -40.76
N THR A 72 -30.80 -41.49 -40.78
CA THR A 72 -29.99 -42.16 -39.76
C THR A 72 -28.97 -43.09 -40.43
N PRO A 73 -27.67 -42.78 -40.37
CA PRO A 73 -26.63 -43.77 -40.61
C PRO A 73 -26.75 -44.90 -39.60
N SER A 74 -26.81 -46.14 -40.08
CA SER A 74 -26.98 -47.34 -39.26
C SER A 74 -25.83 -48.34 -39.43
N GLY A 75 -24.95 -48.12 -40.42
CA GLY A 75 -23.75 -48.90 -40.69
C GLY A 75 -22.46 -48.16 -40.34
N GLY A 76 -21.34 -48.89 -40.31
CA GLY A 76 -20.02 -48.35 -39.99
C GLY A 76 -19.38 -47.46 -41.06
N ALA A 77 -20.16 -46.92 -42.01
CA ALA A 77 -19.64 -46.01 -43.03
C ALA A 77 -19.45 -44.59 -42.46
N ILE A 78 -18.56 -43.83 -43.08
CA ILE A 78 -18.40 -42.39 -42.84
C ILE A 78 -19.12 -41.70 -43.99
N ILE A 79 -20.21 -40.99 -43.68
CA ILE A 79 -21.10 -40.43 -44.70
C ILE A 79 -21.04 -38.90 -44.66
N THR A 80 -20.83 -38.29 -45.82
CA THR A 80 -21.00 -36.85 -46.03
C THR A 80 -22.22 -36.61 -46.92
N LEU A 81 -23.23 -35.91 -46.41
CA LEU A 81 -24.35 -35.40 -47.21
C LEU A 81 -24.00 -33.99 -47.66
N LYS A 82 -23.85 -33.80 -48.98
CA LYS A 82 -23.47 -32.51 -49.57
C LYS A 82 -24.60 -31.95 -50.42
N GLY A 83 -25.18 -30.83 -49.99
CA GLY A 83 -26.17 -30.09 -50.76
C GLY A 83 -25.52 -29.45 -52.00
N MET A 84 -26.04 -29.78 -53.18
CA MET A 84 -25.54 -29.24 -54.45
C MET A 84 -26.34 -28.01 -54.85
N GLY A 85 -25.85 -26.82 -54.49
CA GLY A 85 -26.45 -25.53 -54.83
C GLY A 85 -26.73 -24.71 -53.58
N GLU A 86 -26.09 -23.54 -53.51
CA GLU A 86 -26.06 -22.59 -52.39
C GLU A 86 -27.41 -22.47 -51.66
N GLY A 87 -27.57 -23.17 -50.52
CA GLY A 87 -28.77 -23.10 -49.66
C GLY A 87 -30.07 -23.63 -50.27
N ARG A 88 -30.01 -24.41 -51.37
CA ARG A 88 -31.22 -24.88 -52.08
C ARG A 88 -31.71 -26.26 -51.65
N VAL A 89 -30.93 -26.99 -50.86
CA VAL A 89 -31.29 -28.31 -50.38
C VAL A 89 -31.82 -28.19 -48.97
N ARG A 90 -33.11 -28.54 -48.80
CA ARG A 90 -33.79 -28.51 -47.50
C ARG A 90 -34.27 -29.90 -47.12
N ILE A 91 -33.98 -30.35 -45.91
CA ILE A 91 -34.57 -31.54 -45.29
C ILE A 91 -35.62 -31.05 -44.30
N ALA A 92 -36.89 -31.36 -44.55
CA ALA A 92 -38.00 -30.91 -43.70
C ALA A 92 -39.14 -31.92 -43.75
N PRO A 93 -39.19 -32.89 -42.83
CA PRO A 93 -40.30 -33.83 -42.75
C PRO A 93 -41.60 -33.09 -42.43
N THR A 94 -42.71 -33.50 -43.04
CA THR A 94 -44.04 -32.92 -42.85
C THR A 94 -44.93 -33.76 -41.93
N VAL A 95 -44.48 -34.97 -41.56
CA VAL A 95 -45.24 -35.93 -40.76
C VAL A 95 -44.51 -36.20 -39.45
N ALA A 96 -45.11 -35.79 -38.32
CA ALA A 96 -44.68 -36.19 -36.99
C ALA A 96 -45.01 -37.69 -36.73
N PRO A 97 -44.24 -38.42 -35.90
CA PRO A 97 -43.14 -37.98 -35.04
C PRO A 97 -41.77 -38.41 -35.61
N ALA A 98 -41.18 -37.62 -36.51
CA ALA A 98 -39.86 -37.93 -37.08
C ALA A 98 -38.92 -36.73 -36.93
N THR A 99 -37.76 -36.92 -36.29
CA THR A 99 -36.69 -35.91 -36.30
C THR A 99 -36.11 -35.84 -37.71
N ALA A 100 -35.75 -34.68 -38.23
CA ALA A 100 -35.30 -34.61 -39.63
C ALA A 100 -33.99 -35.38 -39.86
N VAL A 101 -33.01 -35.26 -38.95
CA VAL A 101 -31.74 -35.99 -39.00
C VAL A 101 -31.40 -36.57 -37.62
N ILE A 102 -31.03 -37.86 -37.57
CA ILE A 102 -30.64 -38.56 -36.33
C ILE A 102 -29.24 -39.15 -36.49
N VAL A 103 -28.35 -38.87 -35.53
CA VAL A 103 -27.01 -39.44 -35.46
C VAL A 103 -26.92 -40.31 -34.23
N SER A 104 -26.84 -41.63 -34.40
CA SER A 104 -27.05 -42.59 -33.30
C SER A 104 -25.85 -43.48 -32.95
N GLY A 105 -24.68 -43.22 -33.51
CA GLY A 105 -23.47 -43.99 -33.21
C GLY A 105 -22.37 -43.99 -34.27
N PHE A 106 -22.57 -43.30 -35.40
CA PHE A 106 -21.63 -43.26 -36.53
C PHE A 106 -21.28 -41.83 -36.93
N ASN A 107 -20.40 -41.69 -37.91
CA ASN A 107 -19.90 -40.39 -38.36
C ASN A 107 -20.75 -39.85 -39.51
N LEU A 108 -21.41 -38.72 -39.28
CA LEU A 108 -22.20 -38.02 -40.30
C LEU A 108 -21.67 -36.59 -40.47
N THR A 109 -21.44 -36.19 -41.72
CA THR A 109 -21.11 -34.80 -42.08
C THR A 109 -22.21 -34.22 -42.96
N LEU A 110 -22.69 -33.01 -42.64
CA LEU A 110 -23.55 -32.22 -43.53
C LEU A 110 -22.77 -31.03 -44.11
N GLU A 111 -23.00 -30.72 -45.37
CA GLU A 111 -22.40 -29.54 -46.03
C GLU A 111 -23.43 -28.84 -46.92
N ASN A 112 -23.64 -27.53 -46.74
CA ASN A 112 -24.56 -26.70 -47.56
C ASN A 112 -26.02 -27.19 -47.57
N ILE A 113 -26.54 -27.59 -46.40
CA ILE A 113 -27.91 -28.12 -46.24
C ILE A 113 -28.65 -27.33 -45.17
N THR A 114 -29.91 -27.00 -45.46
CA THR A 114 -30.86 -26.50 -44.45
C THR A 114 -31.67 -27.67 -43.89
N VAL A 115 -31.70 -27.83 -42.57
CA VAL A 115 -32.52 -28.82 -41.88
C VAL A 115 -33.59 -28.07 -41.08
N THR A 116 -34.86 -28.49 -41.19
CA THR A 116 -35.97 -27.89 -40.44
C THR A 116 -36.69 -28.96 -39.64
N ALA A 117 -36.95 -28.67 -38.36
CA ALA A 117 -37.86 -29.44 -37.54
C ALA A 117 -39.27 -29.52 -38.18
N PRO A 118 -39.97 -30.67 -38.03
CA PRO A 118 -41.35 -30.81 -38.53
C PRO A 118 -42.36 -29.98 -37.73
N ASP A 119 -42.13 -29.84 -36.42
CA ASP A 119 -43.00 -29.15 -35.48
C ASP A 119 -42.22 -28.77 -34.20
N ALA A 120 -42.92 -28.20 -33.21
CA ALA A 120 -42.31 -27.73 -31.97
C ALA A 120 -41.96 -28.80 -30.93
N THR A 121 -42.24 -30.08 -31.22
CA THR A 121 -42.00 -31.21 -30.31
C THR A 121 -40.77 -32.03 -30.68
N MET A 122 -40.20 -31.78 -31.87
CA MET A 122 -39.06 -32.52 -32.40
C MET A 122 -37.97 -31.56 -32.86
N PRO A 123 -36.69 -31.92 -32.66
CA PRO A 123 -35.58 -31.09 -33.13
C PRO A 123 -35.39 -31.22 -34.65
N ALA A 124 -34.65 -30.26 -35.24
CA ALA A 124 -34.17 -30.40 -36.61
C ALA A 124 -33.07 -31.48 -36.69
N LEU A 125 -32.19 -31.52 -35.70
CA LEU A 125 -31.12 -32.50 -35.58
C LEU A 125 -31.15 -33.16 -34.19
N ALA A 126 -31.13 -34.49 -34.14
CA ALA A 126 -30.86 -35.23 -32.90
C ALA A 126 -29.50 -35.93 -32.98
N VAL A 127 -28.61 -35.64 -32.02
CA VAL A 127 -27.31 -36.32 -31.87
C VAL A 127 -27.38 -37.22 -30.63
N ILE A 128 -27.70 -38.49 -30.82
CA ILE A 128 -27.85 -39.47 -29.73
C ILE A 128 -26.63 -40.40 -29.59
N GLY A 129 -25.56 -40.15 -30.36
CA GLY A 129 -24.25 -40.80 -30.27
C GLY A 129 -23.38 -40.55 -31.52
N GLY A 130 -22.10 -40.94 -31.48
CA GLY A 130 -21.18 -40.80 -32.62
C GLY A 130 -20.57 -39.41 -32.78
N THR A 131 -20.13 -39.08 -34.01
CA THR A 131 -19.54 -37.77 -34.35
C THR A 131 -20.32 -37.15 -35.50
N PHE A 132 -20.89 -35.98 -35.27
CA PHE A 132 -21.56 -35.18 -36.27
C PHE A 132 -20.75 -33.92 -36.58
N ALA A 133 -20.62 -33.58 -37.86
CA ALA A 133 -20.06 -32.32 -38.31
C ALA A 133 -21.00 -31.63 -39.30
N ALA A 134 -21.10 -30.31 -39.24
CA ALA A 134 -21.85 -29.53 -40.21
C ALA A 134 -21.05 -28.31 -40.66
N PHE A 135 -21.11 -28.02 -41.96
CA PHE A 135 -20.40 -26.94 -42.62
C PHE A 135 -21.39 -26.14 -43.48
N HIS A 136 -21.55 -24.85 -43.22
CA HIS A 136 -22.48 -23.99 -43.98
C HIS A 136 -23.93 -24.53 -43.97
N CYS A 137 -24.39 -24.99 -42.81
CA CYS A 137 -25.72 -25.57 -42.63
C CYS A 137 -26.59 -24.69 -41.73
N ASP A 138 -27.90 -24.68 -42.00
CA ASP A 138 -28.89 -24.01 -41.16
C ASP A 138 -29.79 -25.04 -40.48
N PHE A 139 -29.87 -24.99 -39.16
CA PHE A 139 -30.75 -25.82 -38.33
C PHE A 139 -31.87 -24.95 -37.79
N ASN A 140 -33.09 -25.21 -38.27
CA ASN A 140 -34.26 -24.40 -37.93
C ASN A 140 -35.25 -25.20 -37.07
N GLY A 141 -35.35 -24.84 -35.79
CA GLY A 141 -36.43 -25.27 -34.90
C GLY A 141 -37.77 -24.63 -35.28
N VAL A 142 -38.87 -25.16 -34.72
CA VAL A 142 -40.21 -24.61 -34.92
C VAL A 142 -40.82 -24.25 -33.56
N GLY A 143 -41.33 -23.02 -33.42
CA GLY A 143 -42.00 -22.59 -32.18
C GLY A 143 -41.04 -22.51 -30.99
N ALA A 144 -41.34 -23.26 -29.93
CA ALA A 144 -40.52 -23.36 -28.72
C ALA A 144 -39.71 -24.67 -28.67
N GLY A 145 -39.61 -25.39 -29.78
CA GLY A 145 -38.86 -26.63 -29.88
C GLY A 145 -37.41 -26.39 -30.28
N ASP A 146 -36.53 -27.22 -29.73
CA ASP A 146 -35.09 -27.22 -29.94
C ASP A 146 -34.70 -27.28 -31.43
N SER A 147 -33.67 -26.57 -31.85
CA SER A 147 -33.10 -26.79 -33.19
C SER A 147 -32.25 -28.04 -33.22
N ILE A 148 -31.48 -28.25 -32.15
CA ILE A 148 -30.59 -29.40 -31.99
C ILE A 148 -30.82 -29.99 -30.60
N ASP A 149 -31.05 -31.29 -30.55
CA ASP A 149 -31.09 -32.08 -29.32
C ASP A 149 -29.89 -33.03 -29.31
N ALA A 150 -28.93 -32.83 -28.43
CA ALA A 150 -27.78 -33.73 -28.31
C ALA A 150 -27.83 -34.47 -26.96
N THR A 151 -27.99 -35.78 -27.06
CA THR A 151 -28.03 -36.69 -25.91
C THR A 151 -26.67 -37.32 -25.62
N ASP A 152 -25.83 -37.56 -26.65
CA ASP A 152 -24.50 -38.16 -26.54
C ASP A 152 -23.64 -37.80 -27.77
N GLY A 153 -22.31 -37.94 -27.68
CA GLY A 153 -21.39 -37.82 -28.81
C GLY A 153 -20.75 -36.44 -29.02
N THR A 154 -20.28 -36.19 -30.24
CA THR A 154 -19.59 -34.95 -30.63
C THR A 154 -20.36 -34.22 -31.73
N LEU A 155 -20.58 -32.92 -31.53
CA LEU A 155 -21.24 -32.00 -32.46
C LEU A 155 -20.24 -30.94 -32.89
N THR A 156 -19.90 -30.88 -34.18
CA THR A 156 -19.05 -29.83 -34.75
C THR A 156 -19.86 -28.96 -35.71
N LEU A 157 -19.87 -27.65 -35.50
CA LEU A 157 -20.58 -26.67 -36.33
C LEU A 157 -19.59 -25.63 -36.86
N ILE A 158 -19.52 -25.42 -38.18
CA ILE A 158 -18.61 -24.47 -38.80
C ILE A 158 -19.38 -23.64 -39.82
N HIS A 159 -19.43 -22.32 -39.64
CA HIS A 159 -20.24 -21.42 -40.48
C HIS A 159 -21.72 -21.81 -40.55
N CYS A 160 -22.29 -22.25 -39.43
CA CYS A 160 -23.67 -22.70 -39.38
C CYS A 160 -24.62 -21.63 -38.81
N GLY A 161 -25.91 -21.78 -39.07
CA GLY A 161 -26.98 -21.05 -38.38
C GLY A 161 -27.84 -22.00 -37.54
N VAL A 162 -28.15 -21.64 -36.30
CA VAL A 162 -29.04 -22.38 -35.40
C VAL A 162 -30.11 -21.42 -34.88
N SER A 163 -31.36 -21.61 -35.32
CA SER A 163 -32.41 -20.60 -35.12
C SER A 163 -33.14 -20.67 -33.76
N SER A 164 -32.97 -21.78 -33.03
CA SER A 164 -33.51 -22.03 -31.68
C SER A 164 -32.41 -22.67 -30.82
N ASP A 165 -32.77 -23.12 -29.63
CA ASP A 165 -31.89 -23.69 -28.63
C ASP A 165 -31.21 -24.98 -29.07
N ILE A 166 -30.04 -25.19 -28.45
CA ILE A 166 -29.31 -26.46 -28.43
C ILE A 166 -29.51 -27.05 -27.04
N GLU A 167 -30.27 -28.15 -26.97
CA GLU A 167 -30.53 -28.86 -25.72
C GLU A 167 -29.51 -29.99 -25.55
N LEU A 168 -28.79 -29.99 -24.43
CA LEU A 168 -27.84 -31.03 -24.05
C LEU A 168 -28.41 -31.88 -22.92
N ARG A 169 -28.56 -33.19 -23.18
CA ARG A 169 -29.30 -34.11 -22.30
C ARG A 169 -28.41 -35.11 -21.55
N THR A 170 -28.84 -36.37 -21.49
CA THR A 170 -28.52 -37.30 -20.41
C THR A 170 -27.10 -37.88 -20.40
N ASN A 171 -26.31 -37.75 -21.47
CA ASN A 171 -24.91 -38.20 -21.51
C ASN A 171 -23.96 -37.05 -21.86
N ALA A 172 -22.65 -37.33 -21.82
CA ALA A 172 -21.62 -36.36 -22.14
C ALA A 172 -21.70 -35.97 -23.61
N VAL A 173 -21.73 -34.67 -23.88
CA VAL A 173 -21.72 -34.13 -25.24
C VAL A 173 -20.54 -33.18 -25.38
N THR A 174 -19.83 -33.28 -26.50
CA THR A 174 -18.83 -32.29 -26.91
C THR A 174 -19.39 -31.44 -28.03
N ILE A 175 -19.56 -30.12 -27.82
CA ILE A 175 -19.87 -29.16 -28.87
C ILE A 175 -18.61 -28.39 -29.21
N ASN A 176 -18.26 -28.34 -30.49
CA ASN A 176 -17.28 -27.39 -31.01
C ASN A 176 -17.94 -26.56 -32.12
N ALA A 177 -18.02 -25.24 -31.94
CA ALA A 177 -18.61 -24.34 -32.92
C ALA A 177 -17.62 -23.24 -33.31
N TRP A 178 -17.49 -22.98 -34.61
CA TRP A 178 -16.69 -21.90 -35.17
C TRP A 178 -17.52 -21.07 -36.14
N ASP A 179 -17.44 -19.75 -36.02
CA ASP A 179 -18.08 -18.80 -36.94
C ASP A 179 -19.58 -19.11 -37.13
N THR A 180 -20.24 -19.56 -36.07
CA THR A 180 -21.62 -20.10 -36.11
C THR A 180 -22.57 -19.17 -35.37
N ASP A 181 -23.69 -18.85 -35.99
CA ASP A 181 -24.76 -18.06 -35.38
C ASP A 181 -25.70 -18.99 -34.61
N ILE A 182 -25.82 -18.80 -33.29
CA ILE A 182 -26.67 -19.59 -32.40
C ILE A 182 -27.69 -18.65 -31.74
N TYR A 183 -28.86 -18.53 -32.35
CA TYR A 183 -29.89 -17.59 -31.90
C TYR A 183 -30.76 -18.12 -30.76
N GLY A 184 -30.68 -19.41 -30.41
CA GLY A 184 -31.27 -19.94 -29.19
C GLY A 184 -30.24 -20.29 -28.13
N GLY A 185 -30.68 -20.41 -26.89
CA GLY A 185 -29.79 -20.73 -25.76
C GLY A 185 -29.10 -22.08 -25.92
N ILE A 186 -27.96 -22.24 -25.25
CA ILE A 186 -27.41 -23.57 -24.98
C ILE A 186 -27.81 -23.96 -23.57
N ASN A 187 -28.59 -25.03 -23.46
CA ASN A 187 -29.09 -25.54 -22.19
C ASN A 187 -28.39 -26.85 -21.89
N THR A 188 -27.71 -26.96 -20.75
CA THR A 188 -27.27 -28.25 -20.23
C THR A 188 -28.23 -28.71 -19.15
N ALA A 189 -28.94 -29.81 -19.38
CA ALA A 189 -29.79 -30.45 -18.40
C ALA A 189 -29.22 -31.82 -18.01
N GLY A 190 -29.06 -32.05 -16.70
CA GLY A 190 -28.74 -33.38 -16.17
C GLY A 190 -27.41 -33.47 -15.41
N ALA A 191 -27.01 -34.70 -15.10
CA ALA A 191 -25.95 -34.98 -14.14
C ALA A 191 -24.58 -35.30 -14.76
N VAL A 192 -24.31 -34.82 -15.98
CA VAL A 192 -23.19 -35.31 -16.80
C VAL A 192 -22.25 -34.19 -17.23
N ALA A 193 -21.00 -34.54 -17.52
CA ALA A 193 -19.95 -33.64 -17.97
C ALA A 193 -20.10 -33.34 -19.47
N HIS A 194 -20.36 -32.08 -19.83
CA HIS A 194 -20.33 -31.61 -21.21
C HIS A 194 -19.04 -30.81 -21.48
N ALA A 195 -18.60 -30.79 -22.73
CA ALA A 195 -17.53 -29.92 -23.22
C ALA A 195 -18.12 -29.01 -24.30
N ILE A 196 -17.99 -27.70 -24.14
CA ILE A 196 -18.53 -26.71 -25.07
C ILE A 196 -17.42 -25.73 -25.41
N GLU A 197 -17.02 -25.68 -26.68
CA GLU A 197 -16.06 -24.73 -27.22
C GLU A 197 -16.70 -23.93 -28.35
N LEU A 198 -16.86 -22.62 -28.17
CA LEU A 198 -17.42 -21.70 -29.16
C LEU A 198 -16.38 -20.62 -29.50
N PHE A 199 -16.11 -20.44 -30.79
CA PHE A 199 -15.12 -19.48 -31.29
C PHE A 199 -15.73 -18.59 -32.38
N ASN A 200 -15.63 -17.28 -32.20
CA ASN A 200 -16.16 -16.27 -33.13
C ASN A 200 -17.65 -16.47 -33.49
N CYS A 201 -18.45 -16.90 -32.52
CA CYS A 201 -19.89 -17.15 -32.70
C CYS A 201 -20.73 -15.92 -32.31
N ASP A 202 -21.88 -15.71 -32.97
CA ASP A 202 -22.92 -14.78 -32.50
C ASP A 202 -24.00 -15.57 -31.75
N LEU A 203 -24.26 -15.24 -30.49
CA LEU A 203 -25.22 -15.96 -29.65
C LEU A 203 -26.58 -15.28 -29.53
N GLY A 204 -26.85 -14.24 -30.34
CA GLY A 204 -28.19 -13.68 -30.51
C GLY A 204 -28.85 -13.10 -29.25
N ASN A 205 -28.06 -12.76 -28.24
CA ASN A 205 -28.49 -12.38 -26.88
C ASN A 205 -29.32 -13.47 -26.18
N SER A 206 -29.12 -14.73 -26.55
CA SER A 206 -29.80 -15.85 -25.93
C SER A 206 -29.18 -16.25 -24.59
N ALA A 207 -30.03 -16.59 -23.62
CA ALA A 207 -29.57 -17.03 -22.32
C ALA A 207 -28.97 -18.44 -22.41
N MET A 208 -27.85 -18.66 -21.73
CA MET A 208 -27.21 -19.96 -21.58
C MET A 208 -27.37 -20.44 -20.14
N ALA A 209 -27.87 -21.67 -19.98
CA ALA A 209 -28.13 -22.26 -18.68
C ALA A 209 -27.30 -23.53 -18.49
N PHE A 210 -26.26 -23.41 -17.67
CA PHE A 210 -25.33 -24.49 -17.34
C PHE A 210 -25.69 -25.11 -15.98
N ALA A 211 -26.55 -26.14 -15.98
CA ALA A 211 -27.02 -26.83 -14.76
C ALA A 211 -26.41 -28.23 -14.54
N ALA A 212 -25.34 -28.56 -15.26
CA ALA A 212 -24.71 -29.87 -15.21
C ALA A 212 -24.04 -30.18 -13.84
N THR A 213 -24.30 -31.35 -13.25
CA THR A 213 -23.63 -31.75 -12.00
C THR A 213 -22.24 -32.38 -12.21
N GLY A 214 -21.90 -32.74 -13.45
CA GLY A 214 -20.59 -33.30 -13.82
C GLY A 214 -19.53 -32.23 -14.09
N ALA A 215 -18.27 -32.66 -14.25
CA ALA A 215 -17.14 -31.78 -14.56
C ALA A 215 -17.21 -31.23 -15.99
N CYS A 216 -17.76 -30.03 -16.18
CA CYS A 216 -17.94 -29.46 -17.51
C CYS A 216 -16.79 -28.53 -17.91
N THR A 217 -16.53 -28.42 -19.21
CA THR A 217 -15.60 -27.42 -19.75
C THR A 217 -16.37 -26.48 -20.66
N TYR A 218 -16.29 -25.18 -20.40
CA TYR A 218 -16.94 -24.15 -21.20
C TYR A 218 -15.88 -23.17 -21.68
N HIS A 219 -15.73 -23.02 -22.99
CA HIS A 219 -14.78 -22.10 -23.58
C HIS A 219 -15.49 -21.24 -24.63
N PHE A 220 -15.51 -19.93 -24.41
CA PHE A 220 -16.03 -18.94 -25.34
C PHE A 220 -14.90 -17.98 -25.71
N GLU A 221 -14.62 -17.84 -26.99
CA GLU A 221 -13.58 -16.96 -27.48
C GLU A 221 -14.08 -16.12 -28.66
N ASP A 222 -13.89 -14.80 -28.59
CA ASP A 222 -14.33 -13.85 -29.63
C ASP A 222 -15.84 -13.90 -29.95
N CYS A 223 -16.68 -14.36 -29.01
CA CYS A 223 -18.12 -14.46 -29.22
C CYS A 223 -18.85 -13.12 -29.01
N ASN A 224 -19.88 -12.85 -29.81
CA ASN A 224 -20.69 -11.63 -29.75
C ASN A 224 -22.13 -11.90 -29.29
N HIS A 225 -22.78 -10.85 -28.77
CA HIS A 225 -24.17 -10.87 -28.29
C HIS A 225 -24.45 -12.05 -27.35
N MET A 226 -23.56 -12.31 -26.40
CA MET A 226 -23.80 -13.35 -25.42
C MET A 226 -24.89 -12.87 -24.45
N GLY A 227 -26.00 -13.61 -24.36
CA GLY A 227 -27.03 -13.33 -23.38
C GLY A 227 -26.61 -13.71 -21.96
N ALA A 228 -27.58 -13.91 -21.07
CA ALA A 228 -27.29 -14.20 -19.67
C ALA A 228 -26.68 -15.59 -19.53
N VAL A 229 -25.48 -15.70 -18.96
CA VAL A 229 -24.87 -16.99 -18.60
C VAL A 229 -25.26 -17.32 -17.16
N THR A 230 -25.99 -18.40 -16.94
CA THR A 230 -26.31 -18.91 -15.61
C THR A 230 -25.58 -20.23 -15.38
N ASP A 231 -24.58 -20.24 -14.51
CA ASP A 231 -23.80 -21.43 -14.19
C ASP A 231 -24.08 -21.95 -12.77
N ALA A 232 -24.81 -23.06 -12.71
CA ALA A 232 -25.08 -23.86 -11.52
C ALA A 232 -24.21 -25.12 -11.43
N SER A 233 -23.21 -25.30 -12.31
CA SER A 233 -22.42 -26.53 -12.38
C SER A 233 -21.47 -26.73 -11.20
N LEU A 234 -21.31 -28.00 -10.78
CA LEU A 234 -20.65 -28.36 -9.52
C LEU A 234 -19.17 -28.75 -9.66
N LEU A 235 -18.67 -28.91 -10.88
CA LEU A 235 -17.28 -29.25 -11.18
C LEU A 235 -17.01 -28.75 -12.61
N GLY A 236 -15.81 -28.24 -12.90
CA GLY A 236 -15.46 -27.82 -14.26
C GLY A 236 -14.52 -26.62 -14.34
N ASP A 237 -14.26 -26.16 -15.56
CA ASP A 237 -13.55 -24.92 -15.87
C ASP A 237 -14.35 -24.12 -16.91
N GLY A 238 -14.60 -22.83 -16.61
CA GLY A 238 -15.23 -21.89 -17.52
C GLY A 238 -14.25 -20.81 -17.99
N HIS A 239 -14.22 -20.51 -19.28
CA HIS A 239 -13.36 -19.49 -19.87
C HIS A 239 -14.17 -18.63 -20.85
N ILE A 240 -14.19 -17.31 -20.64
CA ILE A 240 -14.76 -16.31 -21.56
C ILE A 240 -13.64 -15.35 -21.94
N CYS A 241 -13.23 -15.34 -23.20
CA CYS A 241 -12.11 -14.54 -23.69
C CYS A 241 -12.56 -13.66 -24.85
N ARG A 242 -12.33 -12.35 -24.75
CA ARG A 242 -12.60 -11.38 -25.84
C ARG A 242 -14.05 -11.40 -26.33
N CYS A 243 -14.99 -11.72 -25.45
CA CYS A 243 -16.41 -11.78 -25.80
C CYS A 243 -17.17 -10.49 -25.42
N HIS A 244 -18.33 -10.28 -26.05
CA HIS A 244 -19.29 -9.23 -25.68
C HIS A 244 -20.55 -9.85 -25.03
N MET A 245 -20.77 -9.56 -23.74
CA MET A 245 -21.91 -10.07 -22.96
C MET A 245 -22.94 -8.98 -22.64
N ASP A 246 -24.15 -9.12 -23.18
CA ASP A 246 -25.25 -8.15 -23.07
C ASP A 246 -25.98 -8.20 -21.72
N ALA A 247 -26.06 -9.37 -21.07
CA ALA A 247 -26.86 -9.56 -19.84
C ALA A 247 -26.06 -10.02 -18.60
N GLY A 248 -24.85 -10.54 -18.78
CA GLY A 248 -23.91 -10.85 -17.69
C GLY A 248 -23.78 -12.32 -17.27
N LEU A 249 -22.92 -12.59 -16.28
CA LEU A 249 -22.65 -13.91 -15.71
C LEU A 249 -23.26 -14.03 -14.31
N THR A 250 -24.15 -15.00 -14.11
CA THR A 250 -24.68 -15.41 -12.81
C THR A 250 -24.16 -16.79 -12.45
N LYS A 251 -23.39 -16.87 -11.38
CA LYS A 251 -22.81 -18.11 -10.88
C LYS A 251 -23.46 -18.55 -9.58
N THR A 252 -24.00 -19.77 -9.54
CA THR A 252 -24.49 -20.47 -8.34
C THR A 252 -23.76 -21.80 -8.11
N GLY A 253 -22.99 -22.28 -9.07
CA GLY A 253 -22.15 -23.48 -9.00
C GLY A 253 -20.73 -23.22 -8.45
N THR A 254 -19.86 -24.24 -8.48
CA THR A 254 -18.48 -24.19 -7.93
C THR A 254 -17.39 -24.08 -9.01
N THR A 255 -17.73 -24.29 -10.29
CA THR A 255 -16.83 -24.21 -11.45
C THR A 255 -16.03 -22.89 -11.53
N PRO A 256 -14.70 -22.84 -11.39
CA PRO A 256 -13.94 -21.60 -11.63
C PRO A 256 -14.25 -20.99 -13.00
N TRP A 257 -14.44 -19.67 -13.05
CA TRP A 257 -14.50 -18.91 -14.31
C TRP A 257 -13.30 -17.99 -14.44
N LEU A 258 -12.67 -18.03 -15.61
CA LEU A 258 -11.72 -17.05 -16.09
C LEU A 258 -12.42 -16.18 -17.13
N ILE A 259 -12.49 -14.86 -16.90
CA ILE A 259 -12.99 -13.89 -17.87
C ILE A 259 -11.81 -13.01 -18.26
N ASP A 260 -11.43 -13.03 -19.53
CA ASP A 260 -10.30 -12.26 -20.05
C ASP A 260 -10.77 -11.32 -21.17
N SER A 261 -10.40 -10.04 -21.08
CA SER A 261 -10.52 -9.04 -22.15
C SER A 261 -11.93 -8.93 -22.76
N SER A 262 -12.96 -9.19 -21.95
CA SER A 262 -14.36 -9.24 -22.39
C SER A 262 -15.15 -8.02 -21.94
N GLU A 263 -16.11 -7.56 -22.73
CA GLU A 263 -17.05 -6.51 -22.33
C GLU A 263 -18.21 -7.13 -21.55
N LEU A 264 -18.37 -6.72 -20.29
CA LEU A 264 -19.28 -7.38 -19.36
C LEU A 264 -20.15 -6.40 -18.59
N LEU A 265 -21.47 -6.53 -18.77
CA LEU A 265 -22.42 -5.67 -18.08
C LEU A 265 -22.52 -5.99 -16.59
N THR A 266 -22.66 -7.28 -16.21
CA THR A 266 -22.90 -7.67 -14.81
C THR A 266 -22.24 -9.01 -14.45
N VAL A 267 -21.65 -9.09 -13.26
CA VAL A 267 -21.24 -10.36 -12.61
C VAL A 267 -21.94 -10.53 -11.26
N SER A 268 -22.52 -11.71 -11.04
CA SER A 268 -23.17 -12.11 -9.80
C SER A 268 -22.63 -13.48 -9.39
N ASN A 269 -21.90 -13.56 -8.27
CA ASN A 269 -21.37 -14.83 -7.75
C ASN A 269 -22.06 -15.22 -6.44
N ASN A 270 -23.12 -16.02 -6.53
CA ASN A 270 -23.93 -16.42 -5.39
C ASN A 270 -23.43 -17.72 -4.70
N ASN A 271 -22.27 -18.27 -5.08
CA ASN A 271 -21.69 -19.46 -4.45
C ASN A 271 -20.43 -19.14 -3.64
N ALA A 272 -20.33 -19.73 -2.45
CA ALA A 272 -19.20 -19.58 -1.53
C ALA A 272 -17.88 -20.27 -1.95
N THR A 273 -17.87 -21.06 -3.04
CA THR A 273 -16.72 -21.95 -3.35
C THR A 273 -16.22 -21.88 -4.79
N GLY A 274 -16.93 -21.21 -5.70
CA GLY A 274 -16.46 -21.00 -7.08
C GLY A 274 -15.84 -19.63 -7.26
N ALA A 275 -14.58 -19.58 -7.68
CA ALA A 275 -13.89 -18.33 -7.99
C ALA A 275 -14.32 -17.80 -9.36
N VAL A 276 -14.47 -16.48 -9.49
CA VAL A 276 -14.56 -15.78 -10.78
C VAL A 276 -13.35 -14.86 -10.84
N THR A 277 -12.46 -15.09 -11.80
CA THR A 277 -11.25 -14.29 -12.01
C THR A 277 -11.45 -13.47 -13.27
N ILE A 278 -11.30 -12.15 -13.20
CA ILE A 278 -11.53 -11.23 -14.32
C ILE A 278 -10.23 -10.47 -14.63
N TYR A 279 -9.70 -10.63 -15.84
CA TYR A 279 -8.54 -9.91 -16.36
C TYR A 279 -8.96 -9.01 -17.52
N GLY A 280 -8.81 -7.69 -17.37
CA GLY A 280 -9.16 -6.75 -18.45
C GLY A 280 -10.66 -6.69 -18.78
N GLY A 281 -11.03 -5.75 -19.66
CA GLY A 281 -12.42 -5.51 -20.06
C GLY A 281 -13.13 -4.36 -19.34
N ILE A 282 -14.27 -3.94 -19.89
CA ILE A 282 -15.15 -2.94 -19.27
C ILE A 282 -16.15 -3.70 -18.40
N LEU A 283 -16.07 -3.51 -17.08
CA LEU A 283 -17.00 -4.07 -16.12
C LEU A 283 -17.90 -2.97 -15.57
N VAL A 284 -19.21 -3.07 -15.82
CA VAL A 284 -20.16 -2.03 -15.41
C VAL A 284 -20.64 -2.24 -13.97
N THR A 285 -21.02 -3.45 -13.56
CA THR A 285 -21.53 -3.71 -12.21
C THR A 285 -21.16 -5.10 -11.66
N ILE A 286 -20.67 -5.19 -10.41
CA ILE A 286 -20.62 -6.43 -9.62
C ILE A 286 -21.65 -6.30 -8.50
N THR A 287 -22.74 -7.06 -8.56
CA THR A 287 -23.92 -6.81 -7.69
C THR A 287 -23.90 -7.62 -6.40
N ARG A 288 -23.18 -8.76 -6.33
CA ARG A 288 -23.11 -9.59 -5.12
C ARG A 288 -22.09 -10.72 -5.27
N ALA A 289 -21.25 -10.93 -4.27
CA ALA A 289 -20.44 -12.13 -4.16
C ALA A 289 -20.54 -12.74 -2.75
N ILE A 290 -20.95 -14.01 -2.67
CA ILE A 290 -20.85 -14.83 -1.45
C ILE A 290 -19.59 -15.71 -1.53
N GLY A 291 -18.84 -15.66 -2.65
CA GLY A 291 -17.62 -16.43 -2.91
C GLY A 291 -16.32 -15.70 -2.60
N PRO A 292 -15.19 -16.45 -2.52
CA PRO A 292 -13.94 -15.97 -1.97
C PRO A 292 -13.39 -14.74 -2.72
N VAL A 293 -13.37 -14.72 -4.05
CA VAL A 293 -12.60 -13.70 -4.76
C VAL A 293 -13.50 -12.68 -5.45
N VAL A 294 -13.41 -11.40 -5.05
CA VAL A 294 -13.87 -10.26 -5.86
C VAL A 294 -12.75 -9.24 -5.98
N TRP A 295 -11.78 -9.56 -6.83
CA TRP A 295 -10.93 -8.54 -7.39
C TRP A 295 -10.81 -8.70 -8.89
N TRP A 296 -10.61 -7.60 -9.59
CA TRP A 296 -10.35 -7.59 -11.03
C TRP A 296 -9.22 -6.62 -11.35
N GLN A 297 -8.50 -6.87 -12.42
CA GLN A 297 -7.38 -6.04 -12.85
C GLN A 297 -7.78 -5.16 -14.04
N ASP A 298 -7.58 -3.86 -13.89
CA ASP A 298 -7.78 -2.81 -14.90
C ASP A 298 -6.46 -2.04 -15.05
N GLY A 299 -5.66 -2.42 -16.05
CA GLY A 299 -4.27 -1.96 -16.20
C GLY A 299 -3.41 -2.31 -14.98
N ASN A 300 -2.77 -1.30 -14.38
CA ASN A 300 -1.94 -1.45 -13.18
C ASN A 300 -2.76 -1.30 -11.88
N THR A 301 -4.09 -1.40 -11.96
CA THR A 301 -4.99 -1.27 -10.80
C THR A 301 -5.77 -2.55 -10.57
N LEU A 302 -5.60 -3.17 -9.41
CA LEU A 302 -6.42 -4.30 -8.96
C LEU A 302 -7.53 -3.76 -8.06
N LYS A 303 -8.78 -3.86 -8.47
CA LYS A 303 -9.92 -3.31 -7.73
C LYS A 303 -10.53 -4.39 -6.85
N VAL A 304 -10.76 -4.11 -5.57
CA VAL A 304 -11.25 -5.08 -4.57
C VAL A 304 -12.58 -4.61 -4.02
N LEU A 305 -13.52 -5.54 -3.87
CA LEU A 305 -14.81 -5.33 -3.19
C LEU A 305 -14.86 -6.15 -1.89
N PRO A 306 -15.64 -5.71 -0.87
CA PRO A 306 -15.80 -6.49 0.34
C PRO A 306 -16.45 -7.83 0.02
N SER A 307 -15.96 -8.91 0.64
CA SER A 307 -16.64 -10.20 0.58
C SER A 307 -17.94 -10.14 1.39
N GLY A 308 -18.94 -10.92 0.96
CA GLY A 308 -20.12 -11.22 1.77
C GLY A 308 -19.81 -12.04 3.04
N THR A 309 -18.59 -12.55 3.19
CA THR A 309 -18.11 -13.27 4.39
C THR A 309 -16.97 -12.53 5.08
N VAL A 310 -16.86 -12.70 6.41
CA VAL A 310 -15.80 -12.07 7.22
C VAL A 310 -14.47 -12.84 7.22
N THR A 311 -14.40 -13.98 6.53
CA THR A 311 -13.22 -14.87 6.54
C THR A 311 -12.31 -14.71 5.31
N ASP A 312 -12.78 -14.02 4.28
CA ASP A 312 -12.03 -13.89 3.03
C ASP A 312 -10.96 -12.80 3.13
N THR A 313 -9.77 -13.08 2.58
CA THR A 313 -8.61 -12.19 2.58
C THR A 313 -8.44 -11.52 1.22
N VAL A 314 -9.48 -10.79 0.79
CA VAL A 314 -9.62 -10.27 -0.59
C VAL A 314 -8.56 -9.23 -0.94
N ILE A 315 -8.18 -8.36 0.00
CA ILE A 315 -7.10 -7.38 -0.20
C ILE A 315 -5.76 -8.13 -0.29
N GLN A 316 -5.50 -9.10 0.60
CA GLN A 316 -4.26 -9.88 0.56
C GLN A 316 -4.12 -10.66 -0.75
N TRP A 317 -5.20 -11.21 -1.29
CA TRP A 317 -5.18 -11.87 -2.59
C TRP A 317 -4.84 -10.92 -3.73
N ALA A 318 -5.44 -9.73 -3.76
CA ALA A 318 -5.08 -8.71 -4.74
C ALA A 318 -3.62 -8.25 -4.56
N VAL A 319 -3.14 -8.09 -3.33
CA VAL A 319 -1.73 -7.77 -3.06
C VAL A 319 -0.79 -8.87 -3.54
N ASN A 320 -1.16 -10.15 -3.42
CA ASN A 320 -0.36 -11.27 -3.92
C ASN A 320 -0.29 -11.27 -5.46
N ALA A 321 -1.40 -10.95 -6.13
CA ALA A 321 -1.49 -10.87 -7.59
C ALA A 321 -0.80 -9.62 -8.18
N ALA A 322 -0.78 -8.51 -7.44
CA ALA A 322 -0.18 -7.25 -7.87
C ALA A 322 1.32 -7.37 -8.14
N ALA A 323 1.82 -6.75 -9.21
CA ALA A 323 3.23 -6.53 -9.45
C ALA A 323 3.74 -5.28 -8.69
N ALA A 324 5.06 -5.08 -8.63
CA ALA A 324 5.63 -3.86 -8.08
C ALA A 324 5.25 -2.65 -8.96
N GLY A 325 4.75 -1.58 -8.34
CA GLY A 325 4.20 -0.40 -9.02
C GLY A 325 2.67 -0.43 -9.16
N ASP A 326 2.03 -1.59 -9.00
CA ASP A 326 0.57 -1.70 -9.08
C ASP A 326 -0.12 -1.09 -7.85
N THR A 327 -1.38 -0.76 -8.03
CA THR A 327 -2.26 -0.25 -6.97
C THR A 327 -3.44 -1.21 -6.75
N VAL A 328 -3.57 -1.69 -5.53
CA VAL A 328 -4.79 -2.37 -5.07
C VAL A 328 -5.78 -1.29 -4.61
N MET A 329 -6.80 -1.04 -5.42
CA MET A 329 -7.85 -0.07 -5.16
C MET A 329 -9.00 -0.72 -4.37
N VAL A 330 -9.17 -0.30 -3.12
CA VAL A 330 -10.16 -0.86 -2.19
C VAL A 330 -11.47 -0.06 -2.31
N HIS A 331 -12.56 -0.73 -2.65
CA HIS A 331 -13.88 -0.11 -2.70
C HIS A 331 -14.53 -0.04 -1.31
N PRO A 332 -15.53 0.85 -1.13
CA PRO A 332 -16.33 0.93 0.10
C PRO A 332 -16.79 -0.44 0.61
N GLY A 333 -16.49 -0.74 1.87
CA GLY A 333 -16.70 -2.04 2.50
C GLY A 333 -15.98 -2.20 3.83
N ALA A 334 -16.38 -3.21 4.60
CA ALA A 334 -15.66 -3.66 5.79
C ALA A 334 -14.86 -4.92 5.46
N TYR A 335 -13.57 -4.92 5.81
CA TYR A 335 -12.61 -5.97 5.53
C TYR A 335 -12.00 -6.44 6.85
N SER A 336 -11.99 -7.75 7.10
CA SER A 336 -11.46 -8.35 8.34
C SER A 336 -10.28 -9.25 8.03
N GLU A 337 -9.14 -8.65 7.68
CA GLU A 337 -7.95 -9.37 7.24
C GLU A 337 -6.64 -8.67 7.66
N ALA A 338 -5.55 -9.44 7.64
CA ALA A 338 -4.18 -8.92 7.73
C ALA A 338 -3.58 -8.83 6.33
N VAL A 339 -2.88 -7.72 6.04
CA VAL A 339 -2.29 -7.44 4.73
C VAL A 339 -0.78 -7.27 4.87
N THR A 340 -0.02 -8.19 4.27
CA THR A 340 1.44 -8.10 4.11
C THR A 340 1.76 -7.61 2.71
N LEU A 341 2.34 -6.42 2.61
CA LEU A 341 2.69 -5.81 1.34
C LEU A 341 3.99 -6.39 0.77
N GLY A 342 4.03 -6.53 -0.55
CA GLY A 342 5.29 -6.70 -1.29
C GLY A 342 5.95 -5.35 -1.59
N ALA A 343 7.25 -5.36 -1.89
CA ALA A 343 7.98 -4.14 -2.23
C ALA A 343 7.35 -3.40 -3.43
N GLY A 344 7.19 -2.08 -3.30
CA GLY A 344 6.63 -1.22 -4.35
C GLY A 344 5.14 -1.39 -4.64
N LYS A 345 4.40 -2.17 -3.84
CA LYS A 345 2.94 -2.36 -4.02
C LYS A 345 2.16 -1.34 -3.22
N ASN A 346 1.05 -0.84 -3.77
CA ASN A 346 0.24 0.19 -3.14
C ASN A 346 -1.15 -0.35 -2.79
N VAL A 347 -1.73 0.11 -1.67
CA VAL A 347 -3.15 -0.12 -1.31
C VAL A 347 -3.81 1.22 -1.08
N VAL A 348 -4.90 1.49 -1.81
CA VAL A 348 -5.57 2.80 -1.79
C VAL A 348 -7.08 2.60 -1.72
N GLY A 349 -7.73 3.09 -0.67
CA GLY A 349 -9.19 3.13 -0.64
C GLY A 349 -9.74 4.20 -1.59
N ILE A 350 -10.95 4.01 -2.10
CA ILE A 350 -11.65 5.04 -2.88
C ILE A 350 -12.29 6.09 -1.96
N ASP A 351 -12.67 5.67 -0.76
CA ASP A 351 -13.32 6.50 0.25
C ASP A 351 -12.86 6.06 1.64
N LYS A 352 -11.99 6.85 2.28
CA LYS A 352 -11.44 6.55 3.62
C LYS A 352 -12.50 6.21 4.65
N ASP A 353 -13.63 6.90 4.64
CA ASP A 353 -14.65 6.75 5.68
C ASP A 353 -15.47 5.47 5.49
N ASN A 354 -15.45 4.89 4.28
CA ASN A 354 -16.17 3.66 3.95
C ASN A 354 -15.25 2.46 3.61
N CYS A 355 -13.94 2.63 3.45
CA CYS A 355 -12.97 1.54 3.24
C CYS A 355 -12.33 1.17 4.59
N ILE A 356 -12.97 0.27 5.33
CA ILE A 356 -12.65 -0.01 6.73
C ILE A 356 -11.99 -1.38 6.85
N LEU A 357 -10.75 -1.43 7.31
CA LEU A 357 -10.06 -2.67 7.67
C LEU A 357 -10.08 -2.84 9.19
N THR A 358 -10.50 -4.01 9.68
CA THR A 358 -10.63 -4.30 11.11
C THR A 358 -9.84 -5.55 11.47
N GLY A 359 -9.17 -5.53 12.63
CA GLY A 359 -8.36 -6.66 13.09
C GLY A 359 -8.31 -6.75 14.60
N THR A 360 -8.45 -7.97 15.13
CA THR A 360 -8.36 -8.26 16.57
C THR A 360 -7.08 -9.02 16.89
N ASP A 361 -6.21 -8.45 17.73
CA ASP A 361 -4.92 -9.02 18.15
C ASP A 361 -4.03 -9.47 16.96
N ILE A 362 -4.06 -8.69 15.87
CA ILE A 362 -3.27 -8.90 14.65
C ILE A 362 -2.58 -7.62 14.19
N THR A 363 -1.66 -7.76 13.23
CA THR A 363 -1.13 -6.64 12.44
C THR A 363 -1.97 -6.45 11.18
N LEU A 364 -2.58 -5.28 11.02
CA LEU A 364 -3.42 -4.98 9.84
C LEU A 364 -2.59 -4.79 8.57
N PHE A 365 -1.53 -3.98 8.64
CA PHE A 365 -0.57 -3.82 7.55
C PHE A 365 0.85 -4.12 8.01
N ALA A 366 1.51 -5.08 7.36
CA ALA A 366 2.95 -5.22 7.40
C ALA A 366 3.55 -4.58 6.14
N MET A 367 4.31 -3.50 6.34
CA MET A 367 4.83 -2.68 5.24
C MET A 367 6.04 -3.31 4.57
N ALA A 368 6.33 -2.86 3.34
CA ALA A 368 7.51 -3.25 2.57
C ALA A 368 8.12 -2.04 1.87
N ALA A 369 9.38 -2.15 1.45
CA ALA A 369 10.10 -1.02 0.87
C ALA A 369 9.38 -0.48 -0.38
N GLY A 370 9.18 0.84 -0.42
CA GLY A 370 8.52 1.55 -1.52
C GLY A 370 7.00 1.39 -1.56
N SER A 371 6.37 0.76 -0.57
CA SER A 371 4.91 0.62 -0.54
C SER A 371 4.20 1.91 -0.09
N ARG A 372 2.93 2.05 -0.48
CA ARG A 372 2.05 3.13 -0.03
C ARG A 372 0.70 2.58 0.43
N VAL A 373 0.21 3.07 1.57
CA VAL A 373 -1.17 2.85 2.02
C VAL A 373 -1.86 4.21 2.11
N ALA A 374 -3.04 4.35 1.48
CA ALA A 374 -3.75 5.63 1.51
C ALA A 374 -5.27 5.53 1.51
N ASN A 375 -5.93 6.59 2.01
CA ASN A 375 -7.39 6.77 1.95
C ASN A 375 -8.18 5.57 2.52
N VAL A 376 -7.78 5.07 3.69
CA VAL A 376 -8.41 3.93 4.38
C VAL A 376 -8.58 4.20 5.87
N THR A 377 -9.57 3.55 6.48
CA THR A 377 -9.75 3.51 7.93
C THR A 377 -9.32 2.15 8.49
N LEU A 378 -8.49 2.16 9.53
CA LEU A 378 -8.01 0.98 10.24
C LEU A 378 -8.62 0.95 11.65
N VAL A 379 -9.26 -0.16 12.01
CA VAL A 379 -9.83 -0.41 13.34
C VAL A 379 -9.01 -1.51 14.01
N VAL A 380 -8.12 -1.10 14.92
CA VAL A 380 -7.16 -1.96 15.60
C VAL A 380 -7.72 -2.33 16.96
N ILE A 381 -8.01 -3.62 17.17
CA ILE A 381 -8.67 -4.11 18.39
C ILE A 381 -7.71 -5.01 19.17
N ALA A 382 -7.32 -4.64 20.38
CA ALA A 382 -6.53 -5.49 21.26
C ALA A 382 -7.41 -6.03 22.39
N THR A 383 -7.56 -7.36 22.48
CA THR A 383 -8.37 -8.03 23.52
C THR A 383 -7.53 -8.82 24.51
N GLY A 384 -6.28 -9.10 24.17
CA GLY A 384 -5.34 -9.80 25.05
C GLY A 384 -3.92 -9.93 24.49
N GLY A 385 -3.74 -9.72 23.19
CA GLY A 385 -2.46 -9.72 22.50
C GLY A 385 -2.00 -8.32 22.07
N ASN A 386 -1.05 -8.28 21.14
CA ASN A 386 -0.67 -7.04 20.47
C ASN A 386 -1.54 -6.87 19.23
N ALA A 387 -2.21 -5.73 19.10
CA ALA A 387 -2.86 -5.33 17.86
C ALA A 387 -2.13 -4.12 17.28
N ILE A 388 -1.77 -4.19 16.00
CA ILE A 388 -0.93 -3.21 15.32
C ILE A 388 -1.68 -2.74 14.06
N GLY A 389 -1.85 -1.42 13.90
CA GLY A 389 -2.36 -0.85 12.66
C GLY A 389 -1.35 -1.01 11.53
N ILE A 390 -0.18 -0.42 11.70
CA ILE A 390 0.92 -0.45 10.74
C ILE A 390 2.18 -0.97 11.42
N ASP A 391 2.69 -2.11 10.96
CA ASP A 391 4.03 -2.60 11.27
C ASP A 391 5.01 -2.14 10.17
N CYS A 392 6.01 -1.38 10.58
CA CYS A 392 7.01 -0.81 9.68
C CYS A 392 7.92 -1.87 9.05
N ASN A 393 8.16 -3.01 9.71
CA ASN A 393 8.92 -4.16 9.21
C ASN A 393 10.24 -3.78 8.48
N ASP A 394 11.02 -2.84 9.03
CA ASP A 394 12.28 -2.31 8.46
C ASP A 394 12.17 -1.75 7.01
N ALA A 395 10.99 -1.23 6.65
CA ALA A 395 10.69 -0.68 5.34
C ALA A 395 10.73 0.85 5.27
N ALA A 396 11.06 1.38 4.10
CA ALA A 396 10.75 2.76 3.73
C ALA A 396 9.39 2.78 3.03
N PHE A 397 8.43 3.58 3.51
CA PHE A 397 7.06 3.60 2.97
C PHE A 397 6.37 4.94 3.17
N THR A 398 5.18 5.08 2.59
CA THR A 398 4.33 6.27 2.70
C THR A 398 2.94 5.91 3.20
N LEU A 399 2.43 6.66 4.19
CA LEU A 399 1.02 6.69 4.57
C LEU A 399 0.42 8.05 4.25
N GLU A 400 -0.77 8.05 3.65
CA GLU A 400 -1.46 9.28 3.25
C GLU A 400 -2.97 9.18 3.48
N ASP A 401 -3.58 10.14 4.16
CA ASP A 401 -5.04 10.14 4.41
C ASP A 401 -5.53 8.85 5.12
N VAL A 402 -4.78 8.38 6.12
CA VAL A 402 -5.12 7.16 6.87
C VAL A 402 -5.74 7.51 8.23
N TYR A 403 -6.87 6.90 8.57
CA TYR A 403 -7.49 7.03 9.89
C TYR A 403 -7.36 5.74 10.69
N ILE A 404 -6.63 5.76 11.81
CA ILE A 404 -6.39 4.61 12.68
C ILE A 404 -7.15 4.82 13.99
N THR A 405 -8.04 3.90 14.30
CA THR A 405 -8.77 3.81 15.55
C THR A 405 -8.18 2.69 16.40
N LEU A 406 -7.78 3.00 17.64
CA LEU A 406 -7.29 2.00 18.59
C LEU A 406 -8.39 1.66 19.59
N THR A 407 -8.70 0.38 19.75
CA THR A 407 -9.69 -0.10 20.69
C THR A 407 -9.06 -1.16 21.56
N ARG A 408 -9.00 -0.91 22.86
CA ARG A 408 -8.37 -1.84 23.79
C ARG A 408 -9.32 -2.31 24.88
N SER A 409 -9.38 -3.63 25.06
CA SER A 409 -9.97 -4.28 26.23
C SER A 409 -8.95 -5.17 26.98
N GLY A 410 -7.80 -5.44 26.36
CA GLY A 410 -6.63 -6.12 26.93
C GLY A 410 -5.39 -5.94 26.05
N GLY A 411 -4.22 -6.41 26.49
CA GLY A 411 -3.00 -6.37 25.68
C GLY A 411 -2.47 -4.96 25.35
N ASN A 412 -1.85 -4.81 24.17
CA ASN A 412 -1.28 -3.55 23.67
C ASN A 412 -1.87 -3.19 22.30
N ALA A 413 -2.26 -1.93 22.11
CA ALA A 413 -2.72 -1.41 20.83
C ALA A 413 -1.77 -0.34 20.30
N TYR A 414 -1.28 -0.53 19.07
CA TYR A 414 -0.33 0.38 18.42
C TYR A 414 -0.89 0.89 17.11
N GLY A 415 -0.84 2.20 16.89
CA GLY A 415 -1.18 2.78 15.59
C GLY A 415 -0.10 2.44 14.55
N ILE A 416 1.12 2.87 14.81
CA ILE A 416 2.32 2.57 14.03
C ILE A 416 3.39 2.00 14.96
N TYR A 417 3.97 0.87 14.57
CA TYR A 417 4.92 0.12 15.38
C TYR A 417 6.14 -0.29 14.56
N GLU A 418 7.34 -0.11 15.12
CA GLU A 418 8.60 -0.60 14.55
C GLU A 418 9.41 -1.29 15.64
N ASN A 419 9.68 -2.58 15.47
CA ASN A 419 10.50 -3.38 16.39
C ASN A 419 11.60 -4.21 15.69
N THR A 420 11.77 -4.08 14.38
CA THR A 420 12.68 -4.88 13.55
C THR A 420 13.72 -4.03 12.82
N GLY A 421 14.95 -4.56 12.72
CA GLY A 421 16.00 -4.03 11.85
C GLY A 421 16.58 -2.66 12.26
N ALA A 422 17.92 -2.57 12.29
CA ALA A 422 18.63 -1.30 12.54
C ALA A 422 18.89 -0.50 11.25
N THR A 423 18.30 -0.90 10.12
CA THR A 423 18.63 -0.31 8.83
C THR A 423 18.01 1.08 8.69
N ALA A 424 18.77 2.00 8.10
CA ALA A 424 18.30 3.36 7.91
C ALA A 424 17.18 3.44 6.86
N ARG A 425 16.05 4.06 7.21
CA ARG A 425 14.84 4.12 6.36
C ARG A 425 14.09 5.42 6.56
N VAL A 426 13.43 5.87 5.50
CA VAL A 426 12.56 7.05 5.52
C VAL A 426 11.11 6.60 5.50
N ILE A 427 10.34 7.04 6.49
CA ILE A 427 8.90 6.79 6.62
C ILE A 427 8.19 8.15 6.49
N ASN A 428 7.26 8.24 5.54
CA ASN A 428 6.52 9.48 5.30
C ASN A 428 5.06 9.31 5.74
N LEU A 429 4.60 10.16 6.65
CA LEU A 429 3.25 10.17 7.20
C LEU A 429 2.60 11.52 6.87
N ARG A 430 1.53 11.52 6.08
CA ARG A 430 0.82 12.74 5.68
C ARG A 430 -0.67 12.60 5.95
N ASN A 431 -1.25 13.59 6.64
CA ASN A 431 -2.68 13.57 7.00
C ASN A 431 -3.10 12.25 7.67
N VAL A 432 -2.25 11.74 8.57
CA VAL A 432 -2.53 10.52 9.33
C VAL A 432 -3.20 10.91 10.63
N ARG A 433 -4.32 10.26 10.94
CA ARG A 433 -5.05 10.46 12.18
C ARG A 433 -5.07 9.18 13.00
N ILE A 434 -4.54 9.19 14.22
CA ILE A 434 -4.54 8.06 15.15
C ILE A 434 -5.30 8.46 16.41
N VAL A 435 -6.34 7.69 16.78
CA VAL A 435 -7.22 8.00 17.91
C VAL A 435 -7.57 6.73 18.69
N PRO A 436 -7.25 6.65 19.99
CA PRO A 436 -7.78 5.62 20.86
C PRO A 436 -9.26 5.88 21.21
N THR A 437 -10.02 4.81 21.39
CA THR A 437 -11.46 4.86 21.70
C THR A 437 -11.75 4.79 23.19
N ASP A 438 -10.90 4.14 23.98
CA ASP A 438 -11.03 4.08 25.42
C ASP A 438 -10.25 5.20 26.10
N ALA A 439 -10.90 5.85 27.06
CA ALA A 439 -10.32 6.95 27.83
C ALA A 439 -9.63 6.49 29.12
N VAL A 440 -9.27 5.21 29.23
CA VAL A 440 -8.86 4.60 30.51
C VAL A 440 -7.68 3.62 30.40
N GLY A 441 -7.23 3.27 29.20
CA GLY A 441 -6.19 2.27 29.02
C GLY A 441 -4.76 2.79 29.16
N THR A 442 -3.92 2.01 29.83
CA THR A 442 -2.45 2.08 29.68
C THR A 442 -2.00 1.11 28.58
N ASN A 443 -0.84 1.32 27.97
CA ASN A 443 -0.26 0.53 26.86
C ASN A 443 -0.88 0.73 25.47
N GLU A 444 -1.34 1.94 25.18
CA GLU A 444 -1.68 2.35 23.82
C GLU A 444 -0.69 3.41 23.33
N ALA A 445 -0.09 3.19 22.16
CA ALA A 445 0.77 4.19 21.56
C ALA A 445 0.30 4.56 20.16
N GLY A 446 0.28 5.85 19.86
CA GLY A 446 0.03 6.33 18.50
C GLY A 446 1.13 5.84 17.56
N ILE A 447 2.37 6.24 17.84
CA ILE A 447 3.58 5.81 17.13
C ILE A 447 4.59 5.30 18.15
N TYR A 448 5.15 4.10 17.91
CA TYR A 448 6.15 3.50 18.78
C TYR A 448 7.32 2.89 18.00
N ILE A 449 8.49 3.53 18.10
CA ILE A 449 9.74 3.14 17.42
C ILE A 449 10.75 2.59 18.43
N LEU A 450 11.08 1.30 18.31
CA LEU A 450 12.02 0.59 19.19
C LEU A 450 13.41 0.40 18.57
N GLN A 451 13.57 0.62 17.25
CA GLN A 451 14.83 0.38 16.55
C GLN A 451 15.48 1.68 16.06
N ALA A 452 16.80 1.64 15.91
CA ALA A 452 17.59 2.78 15.45
C ALA A 452 17.55 2.93 13.92
N GLY A 453 18.02 4.08 13.44
CA GLY A 453 18.23 4.39 12.02
C GLY A 453 16.98 4.93 11.31
N LYS A 454 15.83 5.07 11.96
CA LYS A 454 14.62 5.51 11.27
C LYS A 454 14.60 7.03 11.12
N THR A 455 14.13 7.50 9.97
CA THR A 455 13.79 8.90 9.72
C THR A 455 12.29 8.99 9.45
N LEU A 456 11.55 9.67 10.30
CA LEU A 456 10.11 9.84 10.16
C LEU A 456 9.79 11.28 9.79
N ASN A 457 9.11 11.48 8.66
CA ASN A 457 8.55 12.74 8.23
C ASN A 457 7.05 12.71 8.51
N ILE A 458 6.56 13.52 9.43
CA ILE A 458 5.17 13.55 9.88
C ILE A 458 4.60 14.93 9.60
N GLU A 459 3.60 15.00 8.72
CA GLU A 459 3.03 16.27 8.26
C GLU A 459 1.51 16.26 8.38
N ASN A 460 0.92 17.38 8.81
CA ASN A 460 -0.53 17.61 8.82
C ASN A 460 -1.33 16.53 9.55
N SER A 461 -0.77 15.95 10.61
CA SER A 461 -1.31 14.74 11.24
C SER A 461 -1.98 15.02 12.59
N TRP A 462 -2.79 14.08 13.05
CA TRP A 462 -3.43 14.13 14.38
C TRP A 462 -3.12 12.83 15.11
N ILE A 463 -2.19 12.85 16.07
CA ILE A 463 -1.70 11.65 16.72
C ILE A 463 -2.11 11.68 18.19
N ARG A 464 -3.04 10.82 18.55
CA ARG A 464 -3.47 10.61 19.93
C ARG A 464 -3.15 9.18 20.35
N GLY A 465 -2.59 9.01 21.54
CA GLY A 465 -2.38 7.70 22.16
C GLY A 465 -2.94 7.64 23.58
N GLY A 466 -3.04 6.43 24.15
CA GLY A 466 -3.44 6.24 25.54
C GLY A 466 -2.29 6.53 26.52
N ASP A 467 -1.08 6.04 26.23
CA ASP A 467 0.14 6.33 26.99
C ASP A 467 1.05 7.36 26.32
N TYR A 468 1.25 7.19 25.00
CA TYR A 468 2.18 7.97 24.20
C TYR A 468 1.56 8.32 22.85
N SER A 469 1.62 9.58 22.44
CA SER A 469 1.37 9.92 21.04
C SER A 469 2.53 9.44 20.20
N ILE A 470 3.76 9.75 20.62
CA ILE A 470 5.01 9.30 20.00
C ILE A 470 5.97 8.81 21.08
N ARG A 471 6.46 7.58 20.92
CA ARG A 471 7.54 7.01 21.74
C ARG A 471 8.66 6.52 20.85
N CYS A 472 9.88 6.99 21.13
CA CYS A 472 11.09 6.50 20.49
C CYS A 472 12.14 6.14 21.54
N THR A 473 12.59 4.88 21.51
CA THR A 473 13.56 4.37 22.50
C THR A 473 14.97 4.15 21.94
N ALA A 474 15.14 4.38 20.64
CA ALA A 474 16.39 4.13 19.92
C ALA A 474 16.79 5.34 19.06
N ALA A 475 18.02 5.33 18.56
CA ALA A 475 18.59 6.44 17.78
C ALA A 475 17.90 6.61 16.43
N SER A 476 16.91 7.50 16.35
CA SER A 476 16.13 7.81 15.16
C SER A 476 15.91 9.32 15.03
N THR A 477 15.50 9.77 13.84
CA THR A 477 15.23 11.18 13.53
C THR A 477 13.76 11.38 13.21
N PHE A 478 13.13 12.40 13.78
CA PHE A 478 11.74 12.77 13.50
C PHE A 478 11.70 14.23 13.03
N TYR A 479 10.98 14.46 11.94
CA TYR A 479 10.60 15.77 11.45
C TYR A 479 9.08 15.85 11.49
N VAL A 480 8.54 16.63 12.42
CA VAL A 480 7.10 16.70 12.71
C VAL A 480 6.63 18.12 12.44
N ASP A 481 5.73 18.27 11.49
CA ASP A 481 5.26 19.57 11.00
C ASP A 481 3.73 19.64 10.98
N HIS A 482 3.17 20.78 11.40
CA HIS A 482 1.72 21.07 11.41
C HIS A 482 0.87 19.93 12.00
N THR A 483 1.35 19.32 13.08
CA THR A 483 0.76 18.11 13.65
C THR A 483 0.21 18.38 15.05
N TYR A 484 -0.99 17.86 15.30
CA TYR A 484 -1.62 17.87 16.63
C TYR A 484 -1.31 16.57 17.37
N MET A 485 -0.88 16.68 18.63
CA MET A 485 -0.55 15.54 19.48
C MET A 485 -1.19 15.66 20.87
N ASP A 486 -1.82 14.58 21.33
CA ASP A 486 -2.43 14.49 22.66
C ASP A 486 -2.34 13.07 23.24
N VAL A 487 -2.44 12.96 24.56
CA VAL A 487 -2.59 11.69 25.26
C VAL A 487 -3.87 11.73 26.10
N VAL A 488 -4.75 10.75 25.90
CA VAL A 488 -6.09 10.72 26.53
C VAL A 488 -5.98 10.58 28.04
N VAL A 489 -5.10 9.70 28.51
CA VAL A 489 -5.00 9.30 29.91
C VAL A 489 -3.63 9.67 30.41
N VAL A 490 -3.55 10.33 31.56
CA VAL A 490 -2.31 10.33 32.32
C VAL A 490 -2.39 9.10 33.21
N PRO A 491 -1.75 7.96 32.86
CA PRO A 491 -1.62 6.86 33.81
C PRO A 491 -1.13 7.40 35.16
N PRO A 492 -1.47 6.75 36.28
CA PRO A 492 -0.90 7.07 37.58
C PRO A 492 0.66 7.07 37.60
N GLY A 493 1.31 6.51 36.58
CA GLY A 493 2.76 6.54 36.35
C GLY A 493 3.28 7.64 35.41
N GLY A 494 2.45 8.60 34.99
CA GLY A 494 2.87 9.76 34.19
C GLY A 494 3.05 9.47 32.69
N GLY A 495 1.95 9.22 31.97
CA GLY A 495 1.99 9.18 30.50
C GLY A 495 2.59 10.46 29.92
N THR A 496 3.34 10.34 28.83
CA THR A 496 4.03 11.47 28.17
C THR A 496 3.60 11.51 26.71
N THR A 497 3.24 12.68 26.20
CA THR A 497 2.85 12.83 24.78
C THR A 497 3.98 12.42 23.87
N ILE A 498 5.18 12.88 24.21
CA ILE A 498 6.40 12.57 23.49
C ILE A 498 7.41 12.01 24.49
N SER A 499 7.91 10.80 24.22
CA SER A 499 9.03 10.20 24.93
C SER A 499 10.16 9.93 23.96
N CYS A 500 11.24 10.71 24.07
CA CYS A 500 12.42 10.61 23.22
C CYS A 500 13.61 10.15 24.07
N LEU A 501 13.94 8.85 24.09
CA LEU A 501 15.09 8.40 24.86
C LEU A 501 16.39 8.73 24.14
N ALA A 502 16.62 8.25 22.92
CA ALA A 502 17.90 8.42 22.20
C ALA A 502 17.75 9.04 20.80
N ALA A 503 16.62 9.71 20.53
CA ALA A 503 16.28 10.20 19.20
C ALA A 503 16.53 11.71 19.05
N THR A 504 16.54 12.21 17.82
CA THR A 504 16.48 13.64 17.52
C THR A 504 15.11 13.96 16.92
N MET A 505 14.34 14.83 17.56
CA MET A 505 13.00 15.21 17.10
C MET A 505 12.93 16.71 16.84
N TRP A 506 12.46 17.09 15.66
CA TRP A 506 12.23 18.46 15.24
C TRP A 506 10.72 18.66 15.09
N PHE A 507 10.15 19.56 15.88
CA PHE A 507 8.76 19.93 15.81
C PHE A 507 8.61 21.34 15.25
N ARG A 508 7.72 21.51 14.28
CA ARG A 508 7.41 22.78 13.65
C ARG A 508 5.90 23.01 13.62
N SER A 509 5.43 24.17 14.08
CA SER A 509 4.01 24.54 14.00
C SER A 509 3.07 23.47 14.61
N CYS A 510 3.52 22.80 15.67
CA CYS A 510 2.78 21.69 16.29
C CYS A 510 2.02 22.14 17.55
N THR A 511 0.93 21.44 17.86
CA THR A 511 0.19 21.58 19.12
C THR A 511 0.32 20.30 19.93
N ILE A 512 0.88 20.41 21.13
CA ILE A 512 1.23 19.28 22.01
C ILE A 512 0.50 19.44 23.34
N GLU A 513 -0.56 18.68 23.57
CA GLU A 513 -1.45 18.95 24.70
C GLU A 513 -0.93 18.50 26.07
N LYS A 514 0.11 17.66 26.17
CA LYS A 514 0.68 17.23 27.46
C LYS A 514 2.21 17.28 27.47
N ASN A 515 2.80 16.53 28.41
CA ASN A 515 4.21 16.60 28.75
C ASN A 515 5.08 16.09 27.59
N ILE A 516 6.11 16.87 27.28
CA ILE A 516 7.23 16.46 26.43
C ILE A 516 8.33 15.94 27.33
N THR A 517 8.88 14.75 27.06
CA THR A 517 9.99 14.17 27.83
C THR A 517 11.16 13.78 26.93
N ALA A 518 12.31 14.43 27.13
CA ALA A 518 13.58 14.01 26.56
C ALA A 518 14.35 13.19 27.61
N GLY A 519 14.61 11.93 27.28
CA GLY A 519 15.45 11.01 28.05
C GLY A 519 16.92 11.05 27.63
N ASN A 520 17.72 10.13 28.15
CA ASN A 520 19.17 10.04 27.93
C ASN A 520 19.60 10.05 26.45
N LEU A 521 20.29 11.11 26.01
CA LEU A 521 20.75 11.37 24.64
C LEU A 521 19.65 11.85 23.67
N GLY A 522 18.42 11.98 24.14
CA GLY A 522 17.31 12.49 23.35
C GLY A 522 17.46 14.00 23.16
N THR A 523 17.29 14.47 21.93
CA THR A 523 17.25 15.89 21.60
C THR A 523 15.90 16.23 21.00
N ILE A 524 15.21 17.22 21.57
CA ILE A 524 13.94 17.73 21.03
C ILE A 524 14.11 19.21 20.71
N ARG A 525 13.80 19.61 19.47
CA ARG A 525 13.78 21.01 19.03
C ARG A 525 12.35 21.41 18.69
N LEU A 526 11.89 22.52 19.23
CA LEU A 526 10.55 23.04 19.05
C LEU A 526 10.63 24.37 18.30
N TYR A 527 9.88 24.53 17.23
CA TYR A 527 9.83 25.76 16.45
C TYR A 527 8.39 26.15 16.19
N ASN A 528 7.96 27.27 16.76
CA ASN A 528 6.58 27.75 16.67
C ASN A 528 5.57 26.69 17.17
N CYS A 529 5.88 26.02 18.28
CA CYS A 529 5.05 24.98 18.86
C CYS A 529 4.30 25.48 20.10
N SER A 530 3.13 24.90 20.37
CA SER A 530 2.46 25.05 21.66
C SER A 530 2.55 23.75 22.46
N TYR A 531 2.88 23.86 23.75
CA TYR A 531 2.96 22.71 24.67
C TYR A 531 2.58 23.10 26.10
N ARG A 532 2.19 22.12 26.92
CA ARG A 532 1.83 22.38 28.34
C ARG A 532 2.99 22.33 29.31
N GLN A 533 3.87 21.34 29.17
CA GLN A 533 4.96 21.11 30.11
C GLN A 533 6.12 20.40 29.40
N ILE A 534 7.33 20.76 29.81
CA ILE A 534 8.57 20.09 29.42
C ILE A 534 9.14 19.38 30.64
N ASN A 535 9.54 18.12 30.46
CA ASN A 535 10.30 17.34 31.41
C ASN A 535 11.60 16.85 30.76
N ARG A 536 12.68 16.82 31.52
CA ARG A 536 13.94 16.20 31.10
C ARG A 536 14.25 15.08 32.07
N THR A 537 14.68 13.93 31.56
CA THR A 537 15.19 12.84 32.37
C THR A 537 16.59 12.47 31.88
N GLY A 538 17.55 12.49 32.81
CA GLY A 538 18.94 12.21 32.45
C GLY A 538 19.55 13.26 31.50
N THR A 539 20.35 12.80 30.52
CA THR A 539 21.12 13.67 29.60
C THR A 539 20.32 14.26 28.43
N GLY A 540 18.99 14.16 28.44
CA GLY A 540 18.14 14.66 27.37
C GLY A 540 18.13 16.19 27.26
N ASN A 541 18.17 16.72 26.03
CA ASN A 541 18.10 18.15 25.76
C ASN A 541 16.80 18.54 25.05
N ILE A 542 16.27 19.72 25.39
CA ILE A 542 15.06 20.29 24.79
C ILE A 542 15.33 21.76 24.49
N VAL A 543 15.34 22.12 23.22
CA VAL A 543 15.57 23.48 22.72
C VAL A 543 14.25 24.00 22.17
N ASP A 544 13.76 25.13 22.67
CA ASP A 544 12.61 25.82 22.09
C ASP A 544 13.07 27.10 21.39
N GLU A 545 12.81 27.17 20.08
CA GLU A 545 13.20 28.21 19.14
C GLU A 545 11.98 29.05 18.69
N SER A 546 10.84 28.91 19.37
CA SER A 546 9.60 29.58 19.00
C SER A 546 9.71 31.11 19.19
N PRO A 547 9.44 31.93 18.15
CA PRO A 547 9.63 33.39 18.19
C PRO A 547 8.68 34.11 19.16
N ASP A 548 7.53 33.50 19.46
CA ASP A 548 6.45 34.06 20.29
C ASP A 548 6.48 33.60 21.75
N LEU A 549 7.65 33.15 22.24
CA LEU A 549 7.86 32.89 23.66
C LEU A 549 7.54 34.08 24.57
N LYS A 550 7.34 35.29 24.02
CA LYS A 550 6.96 36.51 24.73
C LYS A 550 5.59 36.44 25.43
N ASP A 551 4.66 35.59 24.99
CA ASP A 551 3.25 35.61 25.44
C ASP A 551 2.73 34.28 26.05
N ALA A 552 3.55 33.24 26.19
CA ALA A 552 3.12 31.98 26.82
C ALA A 552 3.01 32.11 28.36
N PRO A 553 1.94 31.66 29.03
CA PRO A 553 1.77 31.76 30.49
C PRO A 553 2.80 30.97 31.31
N TRP A 554 3.58 30.11 30.65
CA TRP A 554 4.74 29.39 31.19
C TRP A 554 5.95 29.64 30.29
N HIS A 555 6.26 30.92 30.09
CA HIS A 555 7.65 31.33 29.94
C HIS A 555 8.52 30.38 30.81
N VAL A 556 9.51 29.72 30.21
CA VAL A 556 10.79 29.66 30.91
C VAL A 556 11.08 31.13 31.13
N GLN A 557 10.72 31.63 32.30
CA GLN A 557 10.90 33.03 32.61
C GLN A 557 12.32 33.36 32.19
N ARG A 558 12.48 34.38 31.34
CA ARG A 558 13.50 35.38 31.61
C ARG A 558 13.34 35.63 33.09
N TRP A 559 14.13 34.95 33.95
CA TRP A 559 13.80 34.72 35.35
C TRP A 559 13.16 35.99 35.88
N SER A 560 11.88 35.96 36.27
CA SER A 560 11.29 37.16 36.87
C SER A 560 11.89 37.20 38.26
N TRP A 561 13.12 37.68 38.32
CA TRP A 561 13.80 38.01 39.54
C TRP A 561 12.82 38.86 40.33
N MET A 562 12.55 38.43 41.57
CA MET A 562 11.85 39.25 42.52
C MET A 562 12.52 40.62 42.51
N ALA A 563 11.80 41.66 42.09
CA ALA A 563 12.32 43.04 42.01
C ALA A 563 12.98 43.50 43.32
N THR A 564 12.67 42.83 44.43
CA THR A 564 13.24 43.02 45.76
C THR A 564 14.73 42.69 45.90
N LEU A 565 15.33 41.89 45.01
CA LEU A 565 16.76 41.54 45.07
C LEU A 565 17.63 42.26 44.01
N ALA A 566 17.02 42.89 43.00
CA ALA A 566 17.73 43.61 41.94
C ALA A 566 18.33 44.96 42.39
N GLN A 567 18.18 45.34 43.67
CA GLN A 567 18.65 46.62 44.21
C GLN A 567 19.74 46.50 45.29
N SER A 568 20.24 45.29 45.61
CA SER A 568 21.41 45.19 46.48
C SER A 568 22.69 45.37 45.66
N GLN A 569 23.10 46.63 45.44
CA GLN A 569 24.47 46.95 45.09
C GLN A 569 25.36 46.63 46.29
N VAL A 570 26.17 45.58 46.19
CA VAL A 570 27.35 45.41 47.04
C VAL A 570 28.55 45.68 46.15
N SER A 571 29.16 46.85 46.31
CA SER A 571 30.47 47.15 45.73
C SER A 571 31.50 46.33 46.51
N VAL A 572 32.09 45.33 45.88
CA VAL A 572 33.21 44.57 46.42
C VAL A 572 34.45 45.03 45.65
N ARG A 573 35.41 45.64 46.35
CA ARG A 573 36.81 45.70 45.91
C ARG A 573 37.52 44.49 46.53
N GLY A 574 37.96 43.53 45.71
CA GLY A 574 38.76 42.30 46.01
C GLY A 574 38.49 41.58 47.34
N THR A 575 38.06 40.32 47.42
CA THR A 575 38.61 39.09 46.83
C THR A 575 37.44 38.09 46.78
N PRO A 576 37.08 37.48 45.63
CA PRO A 576 35.82 36.75 45.53
C PRO A 576 35.89 35.36 46.18
N LEU A 577 34.93 35.09 47.07
CA LEU A 577 34.66 33.78 47.64
C LEU A 577 33.13 33.53 47.67
N ASP A 578 32.77 32.58 46.80
CA ASP A 578 31.64 31.65 46.80
C ASP A 578 30.22 32.05 46.31
N ALA A 579 29.65 31.02 45.69
CA ALA A 579 28.50 30.88 44.82
C ALA A 579 27.14 31.22 45.47
N GLY A 580 26.48 32.24 44.93
CA GLY A 580 25.10 32.57 45.31
C GLY A 580 24.60 33.88 44.70
N THR A 581 23.88 33.77 43.58
CA THR A 581 22.92 34.74 42.99
C THR A 581 23.14 36.24 43.28
N GLY A 582 24.35 36.74 43.09
CA GLY A 582 24.74 38.13 43.32
C GLY A 582 25.34 38.78 42.07
N GLN A 583 25.41 40.12 42.05
CA GLN A 583 26.19 40.86 41.07
C GLN A 583 27.67 40.84 41.50
N ILE A 584 28.57 40.37 40.64
CA ILE A 584 30.02 40.46 40.81
C ILE A 584 30.52 41.54 39.86
N LEU A 585 31.15 42.58 40.40
CA LEU A 585 31.85 43.57 39.60
C LEU A 585 33.31 43.12 39.47
N LEU A 586 33.74 42.83 38.24
CA LEU A 586 35.14 42.63 37.88
C LEU A 586 35.64 43.96 37.35
N GLN A 587 36.48 44.63 38.14
CA GLN A 587 37.06 45.91 37.80
C GLN A 587 38.56 45.74 37.64
N VAL A 588 39.06 46.06 36.45
CA VAL A 588 40.50 46.16 36.20
C VAL A 588 40.85 47.55 35.71
N VAL A 589 42.04 48.02 36.08
CA VAL A 589 42.59 49.28 35.58
C VAL A 589 43.63 48.95 34.52
N ASP A 590 43.49 49.54 33.34
CA ASP A 590 44.30 49.21 32.16
C ASP A 590 45.77 49.68 32.25
N ASP A 591 46.12 50.52 33.23
CA ASP A 591 47.45 51.13 33.43
C ASP A 591 48.39 50.31 34.31
N VAL A 592 47.89 49.26 34.97
CA VAL A 592 48.67 48.32 35.79
C VAL A 592 48.30 46.91 35.36
N ALA A 593 49.30 46.02 35.25
CA ALA A 593 49.04 44.61 35.01
C ALA A 593 48.27 44.04 36.21
N ASP A 594 46.99 43.76 36.00
CA ASP A 594 46.06 43.27 37.01
C ASP A 594 45.20 42.13 36.43
N VAL A 595 44.77 41.23 37.29
CA VAL A 595 43.94 40.08 36.92
C VAL A 595 42.84 39.90 37.94
N GLU A 596 41.60 40.02 37.48
CA GLU A 596 40.42 39.73 38.28
C GLU A 596 39.72 38.49 37.72
N ALA A 597 39.46 37.51 38.59
CA ALA A 597 38.81 36.27 38.20
C ALA A 597 37.78 35.84 39.23
N VAL A 598 36.62 35.40 38.75
CA VAL A 598 35.69 34.60 39.54
C VAL A 598 36.16 33.16 39.38
N GLU A 599 36.92 32.69 40.37
CA GLU A 599 37.60 31.38 40.47
C GLU A 599 39.03 31.35 39.86
N SER A 600 40.05 31.37 40.73
CA SER A 600 41.48 31.35 40.37
C SER A 600 42.28 30.20 41.02
N GLY A 601 41.64 29.30 41.79
CA GLY A 601 42.33 28.29 42.60
C GLY A 601 41.75 26.88 42.52
N THR A 602 42.63 25.88 42.38
CA THR A 602 42.29 24.44 42.30
C THR A 602 41.61 23.89 43.57
N GLU A 603 41.81 24.54 44.73
CA GLU A 603 41.24 24.14 46.02
C GLU A 603 39.75 24.52 46.18
N ALA A 604 39.24 25.51 45.42
CA ALA A 604 37.82 25.89 45.42
C ALA A 604 36.98 25.05 44.44
N ALA A 605 37.53 24.76 43.26
CA ALA A 605 36.95 23.92 42.20
C ALA A 605 36.60 22.48 42.65
N GLY A 606 37.35 21.95 43.62
CA GLY A 606 37.15 20.59 44.13
C GLY A 606 36.05 20.42 45.18
N ALA A 607 35.57 21.51 45.80
CA ALA A 607 34.73 21.43 47.00
C ALA A 607 33.26 21.03 46.73
N LEU A 608 32.78 21.16 45.49
CA LEU A 608 31.37 20.93 45.13
C LEU A 608 31.11 19.82 44.09
N SER A 609 32.14 19.08 43.64
CA SER A 609 31.99 18.08 42.55
C SER A 609 31.43 18.67 41.24
N ASN A 610 31.81 19.91 40.93
CA ASN A 610 31.36 20.64 39.73
C ASN A 610 32.06 20.20 38.44
N LYS A 611 32.93 19.19 38.50
CA LYS A 611 33.70 18.68 37.36
C LYS A 611 32.79 18.08 36.28
N LEU A 612 32.91 18.60 35.06
CA LEU A 612 32.14 18.16 33.90
C LEU A 612 32.80 16.99 33.18
N THR A 613 32.33 15.77 33.43
CA THR A 613 32.75 14.63 32.60
C THR A 613 32.10 14.67 31.22
N PRO A 614 32.74 14.13 30.16
CA PRO A 614 32.20 14.01 28.80
C PRO A 614 30.88 13.21 28.66
N ALA A 615 30.36 12.66 29.77
CA ALA A 615 29.09 11.95 29.82
C ALA A 615 27.88 12.88 30.06
N ARG A 616 28.10 14.16 30.39
CA ARG A 616 27.05 15.16 30.65
C ARG A 616 27.22 16.31 29.67
N THR A 617 26.17 16.72 28.97
CA THR A 617 26.14 17.91 28.09
C THR A 617 26.24 19.16 28.95
N PRO A 618 27.41 19.81 29.10
CA PRO A 618 27.52 20.98 29.95
C PRO A 618 26.84 22.18 29.28
N ARG A 619 26.12 22.94 30.11
CA ARG A 619 25.52 24.21 29.73
C ARG A 619 26.01 25.28 30.70
N PHE A 620 26.63 26.31 30.15
CA PHE A 620 27.06 27.49 30.86
C PHE A 620 26.17 28.67 30.45
N ILE A 621 25.64 29.39 31.44
CA ILE A 621 24.85 30.60 31.22
C ILE A 621 25.39 31.67 32.16
N THR A 622 25.74 32.83 31.62
CA THR A 622 26.11 34.01 32.41
C THR A 622 25.43 35.25 31.86
N GLN A 623 25.21 36.24 32.72
CA GLN A 623 24.69 37.54 32.29
C GLN A 623 25.73 38.61 32.57
N ILE A 624 26.07 39.38 31.55
CA ILE A 624 27.08 40.43 31.65
C ILE A 624 26.50 41.79 31.29
N VAL A 625 27.01 42.83 31.95
CA VAL A 625 26.93 44.22 31.53
C VAL A 625 28.36 44.71 31.48
N VAL A 626 28.80 45.18 30.33
CA VAL A 626 30.14 45.74 30.13
C VAL A 626 29.98 47.23 29.89
N ASP A 627 30.68 48.05 30.65
CA ASP A 627 30.67 49.51 30.50
C ASP A 627 31.45 49.96 29.26
N SER A 628 32.58 49.30 28.98
CA SER A 628 33.44 49.57 27.82
C SER A 628 34.26 48.33 27.41
N PHE A 629 34.43 48.15 26.11
CA PHE A 629 35.34 47.14 25.55
C PHE A 629 36.67 47.82 25.18
N ASP A 630 37.65 47.74 26.09
CA ASP A 630 38.97 48.36 25.91
C ASP A 630 39.95 47.45 25.15
N PRO A 631 40.81 48.02 24.29
CA PRO A 631 41.75 47.22 23.53
C PRO A 631 42.94 46.63 24.30
N HIS A 632 43.18 47.05 25.54
CA HIS A 632 44.27 46.58 26.40
C HIS A 632 43.83 45.51 27.40
N VAL A 633 42.54 45.16 27.38
CA VAL A 633 41.94 44.18 28.30
C VAL A 633 41.45 43.01 27.50
N THR A 634 41.65 41.83 28.08
CA THR A 634 41.09 40.59 27.55
C THR A 634 40.04 40.07 28.52
N MET A 635 39.05 39.35 28.01
CA MET A 635 37.98 38.78 28.82
C MET A 635 37.70 37.35 28.37
N PHE A 636 37.41 36.46 29.32
CA PHE A 636 36.92 35.12 29.03
C PHE A 636 35.69 34.79 29.88
N PHE A 637 34.64 34.31 29.23
CA PHE A 637 33.42 33.80 29.87
C PHE A 637 33.08 32.43 29.30
N GLY A 638 33.36 31.35 30.03
CA GLY A 638 33.08 30.02 29.52
C GLY A 638 33.58 28.87 30.38
N LEU A 639 33.63 27.69 29.74
CA LEU A 639 34.12 26.43 30.28
C LEU A 639 35.58 26.22 29.85
N ARG A 640 36.45 25.72 30.73
CA ARG A 640 37.85 25.43 30.44
C ARG A 640 38.42 24.32 31.34
N GLU A 641 39.43 23.59 30.89
CA GLU A 641 40.05 22.49 31.63
C GLU A 641 40.91 22.95 32.82
N THR A 642 41.70 24.01 32.64
CA THR A 642 42.71 24.47 33.59
C THR A 642 42.44 25.92 34.00
N LEU A 643 41.82 26.11 35.17
CA LEU A 643 41.67 27.43 35.78
C LEU A 643 43.04 28.11 35.94
N GLY A 644 43.12 29.38 35.56
CA GLY A 644 44.34 30.17 35.67
C GLY A 644 44.15 31.63 35.25
N ASP A 645 45.23 32.40 35.33
CA ASP A 645 45.21 33.86 35.15
C ASP A 645 45.42 34.29 33.69
N ALA A 646 45.56 33.33 32.78
CA ALA A 646 45.69 33.57 31.34
C ALA A 646 44.41 33.16 30.61
N VAL A 647 44.04 33.91 29.56
CA VAL A 647 42.98 33.49 28.63
C VAL A 647 43.35 32.12 28.05
N PRO A 648 42.40 31.18 27.90
CA PRO A 648 42.69 29.85 27.36
C PRO A 648 43.47 29.91 26.06
N ALA A 649 44.53 29.10 25.97
CA ALA A 649 45.41 29.00 24.81
C ALA A 649 45.08 27.74 23.97
N ALA A 650 45.74 27.60 22.82
CA ALA A 650 45.46 26.58 21.79
C ALA A 650 45.78 25.12 22.16
N THR A 651 45.90 24.82 23.45
CA THR A 651 46.32 23.53 23.98
C THR A 651 45.51 23.12 25.21
N GLU A 652 44.37 23.76 25.45
CA GLU A 652 43.50 23.51 26.61
C GLU A 652 42.07 23.29 26.11
N ASP A 653 41.39 22.24 26.61
CA ASP A 653 39.97 22.05 26.31
C ASP A 653 39.18 23.24 26.86
N HIS A 654 38.52 24.02 25.99
CA HIS A 654 37.73 25.17 26.43
C HIS A 654 36.60 25.50 25.46
N ALA A 655 35.51 26.07 25.97
CA ALA A 655 34.38 26.58 25.20
C ALA A 655 33.82 27.85 25.87
N GLY A 656 33.98 29.00 25.23
CA GLY A 656 33.62 30.27 25.84
C GLY A 656 33.55 31.45 24.87
N PHE A 657 33.18 32.60 25.42
CA PHE A 657 33.29 33.89 24.76
C PHE A 657 34.59 34.56 25.16
N ILE A 658 35.31 35.11 24.18
CA ILE A 658 36.58 35.83 24.37
C ILE A 658 36.42 37.26 23.88
N TRP A 659 36.89 38.22 24.66
CA TRP A 659 37.29 39.53 24.16
C TRP A 659 38.82 39.58 24.17
N ASP A 660 39.45 39.82 23.03
CA ASP A 660 40.92 39.80 22.89
C ASP A 660 41.56 41.19 22.83
N GLY A 661 40.81 42.23 23.20
CA GLY A 661 41.21 43.63 23.00
C GLY A 661 40.92 44.17 21.59
N ALA A 662 40.37 43.36 20.69
CA ALA A 662 40.00 43.88 19.37
C ALA A 662 38.67 43.32 18.86
N ASN A 663 38.30 42.10 19.24
CA ASN A 663 37.10 41.45 18.78
C ASN A 663 36.45 40.66 19.91
N PHE A 664 35.11 40.67 19.93
CA PHE A 664 34.33 39.71 20.69
C PHE A 664 34.20 38.43 19.85
N LYS A 665 34.55 37.28 20.43
CA LYS A 665 34.66 36.01 19.72
C LYS A 665 33.93 34.91 20.48
N SER A 666 33.43 33.94 19.72
CA SER A 666 33.24 32.59 20.26
C SER A 666 34.52 31.81 20.06
N SER A 667 34.92 31.04 21.06
CA SER A 667 36.13 30.20 21.01
C SER A 667 35.83 28.82 21.56
N SER A 668 36.33 27.80 20.86
CA SER A 668 36.33 26.43 21.37
C SER A 668 37.56 25.66 20.93
N ASP A 669 38.18 24.89 21.81
CA ASP A 669 39.32 24.02 21.52
C ASP A 669 39.17 22.66 22.21
N ASP A 670 39.65 21.60 21.55
CA ASP A 670 39.73 20.21 22.04
C ASP A 670 41.16 19.78 22.39
N GLY A 671 42.02 20.76 22.71
CA GLY A 671 43.43 20.60 23.03
C GLY A 671 44.33 20.31 21.82
N ILE A 672 43.74 20.23 20.61
CA ILE A 672 44.44 19.98 19.34
C ILE A 672 44.31 21.18 18.39
N GLY A 673 43.23 21.97 18.47
CA GLY A 673 43.05 23.13 17.62
C GLY A 673 41.88 24.03 17.99
N ILE A 674 42.17 25.33 18.07
CA ILE A 674 41.18 26.39 18.29
C ILE A 674 40.27 26.57 17.07
N GLN A 675 38.96 26.63 17.32
CA GLN A 675 37.98 27.27 16.46
C GLN A 675 37.59 28.62 17.08
N GLU A 676 37.83 29.70 16.35
CA GLU A 676 37.47 31.06 16.73
C GLU A 676 36.64 31.72 15.64
N ASN A 677 35.60 32.44 16.05
CA ASN A 677 34.76 33.22 15.15
C ASN A 677 34.46 34.58 15.77
N ASN A 678 34.84 35.65 15.06
CA ASN A 678 34.47 37.02 15.41
C ASN A 678 32.95 37.16 15.37
N LEU A 679 32.39 37.68 16.45
CA LEU A 679 30.98 37.97 16.64
C LEU A 679 30.78 39.48 16.59
N ALA A 680 29.52 39.91 16.50
CA ALA A 680 29.19 41.30 16.76
C ALA A 680 29.47 41.63 18.23
N GLU A 681 30.15 42.74 18.49
CA GLU A 681 30.38 43.23 19.84
C GLU A 681 29.03 43.50 20.53
N PRO A 682 28.82 42.98 21.75
CA PRO A 682 27.65 43.34 22.54
C PRO A 682 27.61 44.84 22.79
N SER A 683 26.42 45.43 22.86
CA SER A 683 26.28 46.84 23.21
C SER A 683 26.71 47.08 24.66
N THR A 684 27.45 48.14 24.91
CA THR A 684 27.80 48.56 26.27
C THR A 684 26.55 48.96 27.06
N ASP A 685 26.65 48.93 28.39
CA ASP A 685 25.60 49.31 29.35
C ASP A 685 24.27 48.52 29.24
N THR A 686 24.23 47.49 28.40
CA THR A 686 23.08 46.62 28.21
C THR A 686 23.35 45.25 28.82
N LEU A 687 22.33 44.69 29.46
CA LEU A 687 22.40 43.33 29.99
C LEU A 687 22.32 42.32 28.85
N HIS A 688 23.40 41.58 28.67
CA HIS A 688 23.50 40.51 27.70
C HIS A 688 23.54 39.15 28.41
N GLN A 689 22.78 38.17 27.91
CA GLN A 689 22.90 36.78 28.32
C GLN A 689 23.82 36.04 27.37
N LEU A 690 24.93 35.54 27.88
CA LEU A 690 25.86 34.67 27.17
C LEU A 690 25.57 33.22 27.56
N GLU A 691 25.46 32.35 26.57
CA GLU A 691 25.19 30.94 26.78
C GLU A 691 26.05 30.07 25.87
N VAL A 692 26.66 29.05 26.46
CA VAL A 692 27.49 28.05 25.78
C VAL A 692 26.93 26.68 26.09
N ILE A 693 26.63 25.92 25.04
CA ILE A 693 26.12 24.56 25.15
C ILE A 693 27.08 23.64 24.40
N VAL A 694 27.65 22.67 25.10
CA VAL A 694 28.55 21.68 24.48
C VAL A 694 27.78 20.38 24.28
N PHE A 695 27.61 19.97 23.03
CA PHE A 695 26.94 18.75 22.61
C PHE A 695 27.99 17.70 22.27
N GLY A 696 28.13 16.66 23.09
CA GLY A 696 29.11 15.61 22.83
C GLY A 696 28.98 14.44 23.80
N GLY A 697 29.14 13.23 23.26
CA GLY A 697 29.25 11.99 24.02
C GLY A 697 30.64 11.38 23.79
N VAL A 698 31.18 10.78 24.85
CA VAL A 698 32.49 10.13 25.10
C VAL A 698 33.35 9.58 23.94
N THR A 699 32.86 9.44 22.70
CA THR A 699 33.57 8.77 21.58
C THR A 699 33.40 9.34 20.17
N THR A 700 32.56 10.34 19.89
CA THR A 700 32.35 10.89 18.52
C THR A 700 32.34 12.43 18.48
N VAL A 701 32.65 12.99 17.30
CA VAL A 701 32.71 14.44 17.00
C VAL A 701 31.52 15.17 17.65
N GLY A 702 31.80 16.02 18.63
CA GLY A 702 30.82 16.90 19.26
C GLY A 702 30.69 18.22 18.51
N TRP A 703 29.85 19.11 19.04
CA TRP A 703 29.81 20.51 18.63
C TRP A 703 29.49 21.42 19.82
N VAL A 704 29.90 22.67 19.75
CA VAL A 704 29.58 23.72 20.73
C VAL A 704 28.68 24.74 20.06
N GLU A 705 27.61 25.13 20.73
CA GLU A 705 26.75 26.23 20.31
C GLU A 705 26.94 27.42 21.24
N PHE A 706 27.02 28.61 20.64
CA PHE A 706 27.15 29.89 21.32
C PHE A 706 25.91 30.72 21.08
N TRP A 707 25.32 31.21 22.16
CA TRP A 707 24.08 31.96 22.16
C TRP A 707 24.28 33.31 22.86
N VAL A 708 23.76 34.38 22.25
CA VAL A 708 23.73 35.73 22.84
C VAL A 708 22.29 36.22 22.85
N ASP A 709 21.78 36.57 24.02
CA ASP A 709 20.40 37.01 24.24
C ASP A 709 19.34 36.05 23.68
N GLY A 710 19.64 34.73 23.74
CA GLY A 710 18.77 33.68 23.23
C GLY A 710 18.83 33.49 21.71
N VAL A 711 19.76 34.14 21.01
CA VAL A 711 20.00 33.96 19.58
C VAL A 711 21.27 33.13 19.37
N LEU A 712 21.18 32.04 18.60
CA LEU A 712 22.34 31.24 18.19
C LEU A 712 23.23 32.10 17.29
N VAL A 713 24.43 32.43 17.76
CA VAL A 713 25.39 33.26 17.03
C VAL A 713 26.46 32.44 16.33
N GLN A 714 26.79 31.25 16.83
CA GLN A 714 27.83 30.41 16.24
C GLN A 714 27.70 28.93 16.65
N THR A 715 28.13 28.03 15.75
CA THR A 715 28.32 26.60 16.05
C THR A 715 29.73 26.16 15.66
N HIS A 716 30.50 25.61 16.60
CA HIS A 716 31.82 25.02 16.35
C HIS A 716 31.71 23.49 16.34
N ALA A 717 32.25 22.83 15.32
CA ALA A 717 32.27 21.36 15.25
C ALA A 717 33.58 20.84 15.88
N THR A 718 33.61 20.69 17.20
CA THR A 718 34.82 20.35 17.98
C THR A 718 34.56 19.28 19.06
N ARG A 719 35.59 18.53 19.46
CA ARG A 719 35.50 17.42 20.43
C ARG A 719 35.68 17.87 21.88
N ILE A 720 34.76 18.70 22.35
CA ILE A 720 34.80 19.16 23.74
C ILE A 720 33.80 18.32 24.54
N PRO A 721 34.16 17.64 25.64
CA PRO A 721 35.47 17.47 26.28
C PRO A 721 36.01 16.03 26.18
N VAL A 722 37.33 15.83 26.32
CA VAL A 722 37.88 14.54 26.79
C VAL A 722 38.30 14.60 28.27
N THR A 723 38.40 15.81 28.84
CA THR A 723 38.79 16.09 30.23
C THR A 723 37.67 16.76 31.04
N ASP A 724 37.88 16.95 32.35
CA ASP A 724 36.90 17.64 33.19
C ASP A 724 36.99 19.16 32.96
N LEU A 725 35.88 19.80 32.57
CA LEU A 725 35.81 21.26 32.44
C LEU A 725 35.26 21.93 33.71
N ASP A 726 35.75 23.13 33.97
CA ASP A 726 35.25 24.06 34.98
C ASP A 726 34.92 25.42 34.36
N TRP A 727 34.09 26.23 35.02
CA TRP A 727 33.73 27.55 34.50
C TRP A 727 34.64 28.64 35.04
N GLN A 728 34.89 29.68 34.25
CA GLN A 728 35.66 30.85 34.71
C GLN A 728 35.12 32.13 34.08
N HIS A 729 35.06 33.19 34.90
CA HIS A 729 35.06 34.57 34.40
C HIS A 729 36.42 35.18 34.68
N LEU A 730 37.12 35.62 33.64
CA LEU A 730 38.50 36.06 33.73
C LEU A 730 38.67 37.40 33.00
N LEU A 731 39.28 38.36 33.68
CA LEU A 731 39.54 39.71 33.20
C LEU A 731 41.03 40.10 33.45
N PRO A 732 41.94 39.84 32.50
CA PRO A 732 43.34 40.24 32.63
C PRO A 732 43.70 41.45 31.75
N THR A 733 44.57 42.30 32.29
CA THR A 733 45.14 43.48 31.59
C THR A 733 46.63 43.28 31.29
N ALA A 734 47.10 43.86 30.18
CA ALA A 734 48.50 43.82 29.81
C ALA A 734 49.37 44.91 30.49
N GLY A 735 48.75 45.84 31.25
CA GLY A 735 49.43 46.92 31.97
C GLY A 735 50.08 47.98 31.09
N GLY A 736 49.35 48.55 30.14
CA GLY A 736 49.90 49.50 29.16
C GLY A 736 48.96 50.62 28.70
N GLY A 737 47.79 50.76 29.32
CA GLY A 737 46.72 51.67 28.92
C GLY A 737 46.74 53.06 29.57
N THR A 738 45.67 53.83 29.36
CA THR A 738 45.56 55.28 29.67
C THR A 738 45.10 55.60 31.10
N GLY A 739 44.87 54.60 31.95
CA GLY A 739 44.33 54.74 33.30
C GLY A 739 42.81 54.62 33.35
N ASP A 740 42.20 54.00 32.33
CA ASP A 740 40.77 53.78 32.26
C ASP A 740 40.40 52.53 33.08
N ALA A 741 39.33 52.65 33.87
CA ALA A 741 38.77 51.54 34.63
C ALA A 741 37.69 50.88 33.79
N ILE A 742 37.75 49.56 33.67
CA ILE A 742 36.73 48.77 32.99
C ILE A 742 35.94 48.01 34.03
N ASP A 743 34.64 48.23 34.01
CA ASP A 743 33.68 47.62 34.92
C ASP A 743 32.86 46.56 34.18
N VAL A 744 33.28 45.30 34.30
CA VAL A 744 32.47 44.16 33.89
C VAL A 744 31.60 43.73 35.05
N THR A 745 30.31 44.00 34.92
CA THR A 745 29.29 43.52 35.84
C THR A 745 28.80 42.14 35.39
N VAL A 746 29.06 41.11 36.17
CA VAL A 746 28.46 39.79 36.04
C VAL A 746 27.25 39.71 36.96
N ARG A 747 26.05 39.45 36.44
CA ARG A 747 24.83 39.31 37.26
C ARG A 747 24.45 37.84 37.43
N GLY A 748 24.23 37.45 38.69
CA GLY A 748 23.68 36.15 39.07
C GLY A 748 24.71 35.06 39.35
N GLY A 749 26.01 35.33 39.21
CA GLY A 749 27.04 34.30 39.05
C GLY A 749 26.83 33.52 37.75
N GLY A 750 27.87 32.91 37.19
CA GLY A 750 27.64 31.94 36.12
C GLY A 750 26.74 30.83 36.67
N VAL A 751 25.62 30.55 36.03
CA VAL A 751 24.79 29.39 36.40
C VAL A 751 25.30 28.21 35.60
N GLN A 752 26.05 27.34 36.28
CA GLN A 752 26.42 26.05 35.73
C GLN A 752 25.20 25.13 35.80
N GLN A 753 24.74 24.66 34.64
CA GLN A 753 23.72 23.62 34.54
C GLN A 753 24.38 22.37 34.00
N CYS A 754 24.54 21.39 34.89
CA CYS A 754 24.77 20.00 34.52
C CYS A 754 23.40 19.31 34.59
N PRO A 755 22.69 19.09 33.47
CA PRO A 755 21.53 18.21 33.49
C PRO A 755 22.01 16.85 34.03
N ALA A 756 21.42 16.42 35.16
CA ALA A 756 21.87 15.25 35.91
C ALA A 756 21.78 13.95 35.12
#